data_AF-A0AAN5ALF8-F1
#
_entry.id   AF-A0AAN5ALF8-F1
#
_cell.length_a   1.000
_cell.length_b   1.000
_cell.length_c   1.000
_cell.angle_alpha   90.00
_cell.angle_beta   90.00
_cell.angle_gamma   90.00
#
_symmetry.space_group_name_H-M   'P 1'
#
loop_
_entity.id
_entity.type
_entity.pdbx_description
1 polymer ?
#
loop_
_entity_poly.entity_id
_entity_poly.type
_entity_poly.pdbx_seq_one_letter_code
_entity_poly.pdbx_strand_id
1 'polypeptide(L)'
;MIWMRFFLAVWFFTGSAVTLFAQEGKYKIREVEYDQDSTGKMIILKNLEYRRIYNDNSWGFIDQSGDIVIPLNKYKFLNPMDEEGMILAKKGNKEGFIDINENIIIPFLYDDVGVFSHSTALAPVAKGNKQGFINRKGELVIPLEYDYISRVVYFYAPGIAVLKKNGKYGVINALNETIIPFEFDEMKHWRKHGMITAWKGGKWTCFTPSGSPLSGYCNYRILSDSYSSRLPANSKDLPILVERNFQKNARNNNFNADSIKSEFAYLDKHQNEVVPFGRFDKAKNFGLGRKAIVGKNGKYGIINDQGAVVLPLIYEFIERPYHYSNYSNIFLVRKGSEVSIFDKQLNNISSERIIDYDLSGGSIIVTNTAKKKGLIDYEGHQQIPFLYDTLYAGAGRGKKYIATKAGKYGMLTAENQIIQPFKYSYIYDNVFVDLEGKCGIFDKHGRLKIPFEYDAIYPTWYDNFFPNKNTYIVEQGGKIGTIDDDNNVIIPLIYDGLSGWVEYGPMGHFAKKDGKYGLISPEGKVLISIAYEYVGLPAKGVCAVRKNGKFGLVSTSNQVILPCIYDHLYLDIPYFEIDFIDDEDLDLPLKKEKSLIVTRQGKKYTYYDINGSEIQTDVPMAEIQRKYGSNLMHFTDSNEHYDFDLKQKGGLQKIKEENDRINHLYLKGKNRF
;
A
#
# COMPACT_ATOMS: atom_id res chain seq x y z
N MET A 1 -43.92 34.91 19.66
CA MET A 1 -43.67 36.32 19.99
C MET A 1 -42.83 36.39 21.27
N ILE A 2 -41.82 37.26 21.33
CA ILE A 2 -41.61 38.33 22.34
C ILE A 2 -41.85 37.97 23.83
N TRP A 3 -40.94 38.17 24.80
CA TRP A 3 -39.48 38.42 24.81
C TRP A 3 -38.89 38.26 26.24
N MET A 4 -37.64 37.80 26.32
CA MET A 4 -36.47 38.38 27.06
C MET A 4 -36.73 39.45 28.18
N ARG A 5 -36.14 39.37 29.39
CA ARG A 5 -34.83 39.98 29.82
C ARG A 5 -34.67 39.94 31.38
N PHE A 6 -33.51 40.09 32.06
CA PHE A 6 -32.06 39.98 31.75
C PHE A 6 -31.19 40.04 33.05
N PHE A 7 -30.13 39.21 33.16
CA PHE A 7 -28.75 39.54 33.66
C PHE A 7 -28.56 39.93 35.15
N LEU A 8 -27.37 39.91 35.80
CA LEU A 8 -25.92 39.64 35.55
C LEU A 8 -25.34 39.11 36.91
N ALA A 9 -24.12 38.60 37.18
CA ALA A 9 -22.80 38.39 36.54
C ALA A 9 -22.12 37.16 37.24
N VAL A 10 -20.83 36.77 37.14
CA VAL A 10 -19.55 37.29 36.57
C VAL A 10 -18.77 36.10 35.93
N TRP A 11 -17.54 36.32 35.44
CA TRP A 11 -16.58 35.37 34.85
C TRP A 11 -15.45 34.97 35.84
N PHE A 12 -14.51 34.05 35.61
CA PHE A 12 -13.77 33.55 34.43
C PHE A 12 -13.52 32.02 34.51
N PHE A 13 -12.89 31.29 33.56
CA PHE A 13 -12.11 31.68 32.36
C PHE A 13 -12.60 30.89 31.10
N THR A 14 -11.72 30.34 30.25
CA THR A 14 -12.06 29.73 28.95
C THR A 14 -11.25 28.47 28.64
N GLY A 15 -11.84 27.58 27.82
CA GLY A 15 -11.24 26.32 27.37
C GLY A 15 -12.00 25.73 26.18
N SER A 16 -12.50 26.59 25.29
CA SER A 16 -13.48 26.23 24.26
C SER A 16 -12.85 25.43 23.11
N ALA A 17 -13.07 24.11 23.10
CA ALA A 17 -12.92 23.32 21.89
C ALA A 17 -13.99 23.74 20.87
N VAL A 18 -13.62 24.60 19.92
CA VAL A 18 -14.51 25.03 18.83
C VAL A 18 -14.75 23.83 17.93
N THR A 19 -15.88 23.16 18.16
CA THR A 19 -16.32 22.02 17.37
C THR A 19 -16.74 22.54 16.00
N LEU A 20 -15.94 22.27 14.97
CA LEU A 20 -16.31 22.65 13.61
C LEU A 20 -17.42 21.75 13.08
N PHE A 21 -18.64 22.28 13.17
CA PHE A 21 -19.79 21.82 12.39
C PHE A 21 -19.56 22.16 10.92
N ALA A 22 -18.80 21.32 10.21
CA ALA A 22 -18.88 21.27 8.75
C ALA A 22 -20.34 20.99 8.36
N GLN A 23 -20.89 21.75 7.40
CA GLN A 23 -22.23 21.47 6.88
C GLN A 23 -22.26 20.03 6.34
N GLU A 24 -23.18 19.22 6.88
CA GLU A 24 -23.05 17.76 6.87
C GLU A 24 -23.00 17.18 5.45
N GLY A 25 -21.99 16.35 5.19
CA GLY A 25 -21.93 15.41 4.07
C GLY A 25 -21.36 15.89 2.73
N LYS A 26 -21.05 17.19 2.52
CA LYS A 26 -20.66 17.67 1.17
C LYS A 26 -19.16 17.67 0.82
N TYR A 27 -18.25 17.72 1.77
CA TYR A 27 -16.80 17.76 1.49
C TYR A 27 -15.93 17.29 2.65
N LYS A 28 -14.70 16.88 2.33
CA LYS A 28 -13.69 16.38 3.26
C LYS A 28 -12.73 17.51 3.60
N ILE A 29 -12.49 17.76 4.89
CA ILE A 29 -11.42 18.67 5.37
C ILE A 29 -10.11 17.86 5.45
N ARG A 30 -8.98 18.44 5.02
CA ARG A 30 -7.65 17.88 5.30
C ARG A 30 -7.02 18.64 6.47
N GLU A 31 -6.73 17.92 7.55
CA GLU A 31 -6.00 18.49 8.69
C GLU A 31 -4.59 18.95 8.28
N VAL A 32 -4.06 19.93 9.02
CA VAL A 32 -2.79 20.59 8.71
C VAL A 32 -1.61 19.75 9.19
N GLU A 33 -0.57 19.69 8.37
CA GLU A 33 0.65 18.93 8.64
C GLU A 33 1.62 19.71 9.56
N TYR A 34 2.45 18.98 10.30
CA TYR A 34 3.47 19.55 11.21
C TYR A 34 4.83 19.66 10.51
N ASP A 35 5.71 20.53 11.00
CA ASP A 35 7.14 20.53 10.64
C ASP A 35 8.04 20.44 11.90
N GLN A 36 9.35 20.26 11.70
CA GLN A 36 10.37 20.34 12.75
C GLN A 36 11.30 21.53 12.52
N ASP A 37 11.50 22.34 13.56
CA ASP A 37 12.50 23.42 13.50
C ASP A 37 13.94 22.87 13.42
N SER A 38 14.92 23.76 13.26
CA SER A 38 16.34 23.42 13.18
C SER A 38 16.93 22.75 14.43
N THR A 39 16.16 22.64 15.53
CA THR A 39 16.51 21.88 16.74
C THR A 39 15.82 20.51 16.82
N GLY A 40 14.95 20.18 15.87
CA GLY A 40 14.15 18.95 15.85
C GLY A 40 12.83 19.04 16.63
N LYS A 41 12.45 20.23 17.10
CA LYS A 41 11.20 20.43 17.84
C LYS A 41 10.03 20.54 16.86
N MET A 42 9.00 19.73 17.09
CA MET A 42 7.74 19.81 16.35
C MET A 42 7.13 21.21 16.51
N ILE A 43 6.94 21.92 15.41
CA ILE A 43 6.23 23.19 15.33
C ILE A 43 4.94 23.01 14.54
N ILE A 44 3.85 23.51 15.12
CA ILE A 44 2.59 23.72 14.42
C ILE A 44 2.79 24.93 13.50
N LEU A 45 2.38 24.81 12.23
CA LEU A 45 2.25 25.98 11.35
C LEU A 45 1.26 26.97 12.00
N LYS A 46 1.79 28.05 12.57
CA LYS A 46 0.98 29.06 13.26
C LYS A 46 0.00 29.69 12.27
N ASN A 47 -1.27 29.69 12.65
CA ASN A 47 -2.33 30.48 12.03
C ASN A 47 -2.45 30.31 10.50
N LEU A 48 -2.64 29.07 10.01
CA LEU A 48 -3.36 28.91 8.74
C LEU A 48 -4.82 29.36 8.97
N GLU A 49 -5.11 30.59 8.57
CA GLU A 49 -6.47 31.16 8.58
C GLU A 49 -7.42 30.42 7.64
N TYR A 50 -6.86 29.74 6.63
CA TYR A 50 -7.59 29.00 5.62
C TYR A 50 -7.21 27.52 5.61
N ARG A 51 -8.20 26.64 5.44
CA ARG A 51 -8.04 25.18 5.41
C ARG A 51 -8.51 24.61 4.08
N ARG A 52 -7.79 23.62 3.56
CA ARG A 52 -8.16 22.94 2.31
C ARG A 52 -9.33 21.98 2.52
N ILE A 53 -10.31 22.10 1.62
CA ILE A 53 -11.41 21.15 1.45
C ILE A 53 -11.29 20.47 0.09
N TYR A 54 -11.80 19.24 0.00
CA TYR A 54 -11.83 18.51 -1.26
C TYR A 54 -13.08 17.62 -1.37
N ASN A 55 -13.47 17.35 -2.61
CA ASN A 55 -14.34 16.24 -2.98
C ASN A 55 -13.56 15.30 -3.91
N ASP A 56 -14.22 14.29 -4.47
CA ASP A 56 -13.52 13.22 -5.20
C ASP A 56 -12.94 13.66 -6.56
N ASN A 57 -13.27 14.88 -7.04
CA ASN A 57 -12.82 15.42 -8.33
C ASN A 57 -12.19 16.83 -8.26
N SER A 58 -12.16 17.48 -7.10
CA SER A 58 -11.79 18.91 -7.00
C SER A 58 -11.40 19.38 -5.59
N TRP A 59 -10.78 20.55 -5.53
CA TRP A 59 -10.26 21.17 -4.32
C TRP A 59 -10.78 22.61 -4.14
N GLY A 60 -10.81 23.07 -2.90
CA GLY A 60 -11.21 24.42 -2.48
C GLY A 60 -10.62 24.79 -1.12
N PHE A 61 -11.00 25.95 -0.59
CA PHE A 61 -10.60 26.43 0.74
C PHE A 61 -11.79 26.99 1.52
N ILE A 62 -11.76 26.79 2.85
CA ILE A 62 -12.60 27.47 3.84
C ILE A 62 -11.74 28.37 4.75
N ASP A 63 -12.34 29.39 5.36
CA ASP A 63 -11.69 30.25 6.36
C ASP A 63 -11.66 29.62 7.77
N GLN A 64 -11.49 30.45 8.82
CA GLN A 64 -11.60 30.02 10.22
C GLN A 64 -13.05 29.72 10.64
N SER A 65 -14.01 30.52 10.16
CA SER A 65 -15.45 30.41 10.42
C SER A 65 -16.05 29.12 9.85
N GLY A 66 -15.49 28.63 8.74
CA GLY A 66 -15.99 27.50 7.94
C GLY A 66 -16.61 27.91 6.60
N ASP A 67 -16.60 29.21 6.28
CA ASP A 67 -17.15 29.74 5.04
C ASP A 67 -16.21 29.47 3.86
N ILE A 68 -16.78 29.15 2.70
CA ILE A 68 -16.03 28.76 1.50
C ILE A 68 -15.45 30.00 0.81
N VAL A 69 -14.13 30.10 0.77
CA VAL A 69 -13.36 31.19 0.14
C VAL A 69 -12.96 30.83 -1.29
N ILE A 70 -12.48 29.60 -1.51
CA ILE A 70 -12.24 29.06 -2.86
C ILE A 70 -13.23 27.90 -3.12
N PRO A 71 -14.18 28.04 -4.06
CA PRO A 71 -15.18 27.00 -4.33
C PRO A 71 -14.63 25.69 -4.88
N LEU A 72 -15.23 24.58 -4.44
CA LEU A 72 -15.07 23.27 -5.07
C LEU A 72 -15.53 23.28 -6.54
N ASN A 73 -15.10 22.27 -7.29
CA ASN A 73 -15.31 22.06 -8.73
C ASN A 73 -14.66 23.13 -9.65
N LYS A 74 -14.04 24.19 -9.10
CA LYS A 74 -13.35 25.23 -9.88
C LYS A 74 -11.90 24.87 -10.24
N TYR A 75 -11.23 24.08 -9.41
CA TYR A 75 -9.86 23.58 -9.63
C TYR A 75 -9.78 22.07 -9.39
N LYS A 76 -9.05 21.35 -10.27
CA LYS A 76 -8.82 19.90 -10.13
C LYS A 76 -7.86 19.58 -8.98
N PHE A 77 -6.96 20.50 -8.65
CA PHE A 77 -5.99 20.39 -7.56
C PHE A 77 -5.64 21.77 -6.99
N LEU A 78 -5.48 21.84 -5.67
CA LEU A 78 -4.90 22.99 -4.95
C LEU A 78 -3.91 22.46 -3.91
N ASN A 79 -2.66 22.94 -3.96
CA ASN A 79 -1.65 22.69 -2.93
C ASN A 79 -1.97 23.50 -1.65
N PRO A 80 -1.31 23.29 -0.48
CA PRO A 80 -1.37 24.27 0.60
C PRO A 80 -0.96 25.65 0.10
N MET A 81 -1.50 26.68 0.74
CA MET A 81 -0.96 28.04 0.64
C MET A 81 0.41 28.06 1.33
N ASP A 82 1.42 28.67 0.70
CA ASP A 82 2.74 28.86 1.31
C ASP A 82 2.82 30.10 2.21
N GLU A 83 3.98 30.32 2.83
CA GLU A 83 4.21 31.40 3.81
C GLU A 83 4.01 32.80 3.20
N GLU A 84 4.15 32.93 1.88
CA GLU A 84 3.97 34.15 1.10
C GLU A 84 2.58 34.24 0.42
N GLY A 85 1.64 33.36 0.77
CA GLY A 85 0.25 33.43 0.32
C GLY A 85 -0.03 32.81 -1.04
N MET A 86 0.93 32.09 -1.64
CA MET A 86 0.79 31.50 -2.99
C MET A 86 0.21 30.09 -2.92
N ILE A 87 -0.77 29.80 -3.77
CA ILE A 87 -1.44 28.51 -3.90
C ILE A 87 -1.17 27.97 -5.32
N LEU A 88 -0.45 26.86 -5.43
CA LEU A 88 -0.31 26.14 -6.69
C LEU A 88 -1.65 25.48 -7.05
N ALA A 89 -2.17 25.79 -8.22
CA ALA A 89 -3.49 25.37 -8.69
C ALA A 89 -3.44 24.68 -10.06
N LYS A 90 -4.27 23.65 -10.28
CA LYS A 90 -4.49 23.01 -11.59
C LYS A 90 -5.87 23.35 -12.14
N LYS A 91 -5.91 24.01 -13.30
CA LYS A 91 -7.13 24.42 -14.02
C LYS A 91 -7.15 23.77 -15.40
N GLY A 92 -8.16 22.93 -15.66
CA GLY A 92 -8.19 22.08 -16.85
C GLY A 92 -7.04 21.07 -16.80
N ASN A 93 -6.08 21.20 -17.72
CA ASN A 93 -4.86 20.39 -17.76
C ASN A 93 -3.58 21.23 -17.56
N LYS A 94 -3.69 22.52 -17.20
CA LYS A 94 -2.55 23.43 -16.98
C LYS A 94 -2.44 23.89 -15.54
N GLU A 95 -1.22 24.25 -15.14
CA GLU A 95 -0.86 24.64 -13.79
C GLU A 95 -0.25 26.05 -13.73
N GLY A 96 -0.40 26.67 -12.56
CA GLY A 96 0.02 28.03 -12.23
C GLY A 96 -0.19 28.32 -10.73
N PHE A 97 -0.10 29.58 -10.33
CA PHE A 97 -0.30 30.01 -8.94
C PHE A 97 -1.36 31.10 -8.82
N ILE A 98 -2.16 31.02 -7.76
CA ILE A 98 -3.15 32.02 -7.35
C ILE A 98 -2.91 32.48 -5.90
N ASP A 99 -3.50 33.60 -5.50
CA ASP A 99 -3.69 33.92 -4.07
C ASP A 99 -4.99 33.30 -3.53
N ILE A 100 -5.28 33.51 -2.24
CA ILE A 100 -6.51 33.05 -1.60
C ILE A 100 -7.79 33.71 -2.15
N ASN A 101 -7.66 34.89 -2.79
CA ASN A 101 -8.75 35.61 -3.47
C ASN A 101 -8.89 35.20 -4.96
N GLU A 102 -8.17 34.15 -5.38
CA GLU A 102 -8.14 33.59 -6.73
C GLU A 102 -7.52 34.53 -7.81
N ASN A 103 -6.82 35.59 -7.40
CA ASN A 103 -6.01 36.42 -8.29
C ASN A 103 -4.89 35.57 -8.91
N ILE A 104 -4.72 35.65 -10.23
CA ILE A 104 -3.70 34.87 -10.94
C ILE A 104 -2.33 35.54 -10.77
N ILE A 105 -1.48 34.98 -9.91
CA ILE A 105 -0.10 35.42 -9.72
C ILE A 105 0.78 34.88 -10.85
N ILE A 106 0.63 33.60 -11.19
CA ILE A 106 1.39 32.93 -12.25
C ILE A 106 0.39 32.22 -13.18
N PRO A 107 0.24 32.64 -14.45
CA PRO A 107 -0.76 32.11 -15.36
C PRO A 107 -0.68 30.60 -15.63
N PHE A 108 -1.85 29.98 -15.84
CA PHE A 108 -2.05 28.56 -16.14
C PHE A 108 -1.52 28.17 -17.54
N LEU A 109 -0.19 28.12 -17.70
CA LEU A 109 0.51 27.93 -18.98
C LEU A 109 1.37 26.66 -19.03
N TYR A 110 1.67 26.08 -17.87
CA TYR A 110 2.61 24.98 -17.69
C TYR A 110 1.88 23.64 -17.55
N ASP A 111 2.56 22.55 -17.92
CA ASP A 111 2.01 21.18 -17.89
C ASP A 111 2.19 20.51 -16.51
N ASP A 112 3.31 20.81 -15.85
CA ASP A 112 3.69 20.39 -14.50
C ASP A 112 4.45 21.55 -13.83
N VAL A 113 4.17 21.82 -12.56
CA VAL A 113 4.72 22.95 -11.77
C VAL A 113 5.16 22.44 -10.39
N GLY A 114 6.35 22.85 -9.95
CA GLY A 114 6.82 22.58 -8.59
C GLY A 114 6.53 23.72 -7.61
N VAL A 115 6.61 23.41 -6.32
CA VAL A 115 6.69 24.43 -5.26
C VAL A 115 8.02 25.19 -5.29
N PHE A 116 8.04 26.40 -4.74
CA PHE A 116 9.26 27.19 -4.57
C PHE A 116 10.23 26.54 -3.58
N SER A 117 11.51 26.46 -3.94
CA SER A 117 12.56 25.93 -3.05
C SER A 117 13.02 27.00 -2.06
N HIS A 118 12.87 26.75 -0.74
CA HIS A 118 13.32 27.66 0.33
C HIS A 118 14.79 28.11 0.18
N SER A 119 15.65 27.29 -0.46
CA SER A 119 17.07 27.62 -0.66
C SER A 119 17.37 28.54 -1.85
N THR A 120 16.43 28.76 -2.77
CA THR A 120 16.67 29.54 -4.00
C THR A 120 15.53 30.47 -4.42
N ALA A 121 14.35 30.38 -3.80
CA ALA A 121 13.11 31.05 -4.20
C ALA A 121 12.69 30.79 -5.67
N LEU A 122 13.15 29.67 -6.26
CA LEU A 122 12.78 29.22 -7.60
C LEU A 122 11.86 28.00 -7.55
N ALA A 123 10.86 27.98 -8.41
CA ALA A 123 10.00 26.84 -8.70
C ALA A 123 10.36 26.26 -10.08
N PRO A 124 10.53 24.94 -10.22
CA PRO A 124 10.69 24.32 -11.54
C PRO A 124 9.34 24.25 -12.27
N VAL A 125 9.37 24.39 -13.59
CA VAL A 125 8.16 24.33 -14.45
C VAL A 125 8.44 23.60 -15.75
N ALA A 126 7.45 22.86 -16.24
CA ALA A 126 7.49 22.17 -17.53
C ALA A 126 6.47 22.71 -18.53
N LYS A 127 6.83 22.68 -19.81
CA LYS A 127 5.92 23.00 -20.92
C LYS A 127 6.28 22.15 -22.13
N GLY A 128 5.39 21.25 -22.55
CA GLY A 128 5.74 20.18 -23.47
C GLY A 128 6.90 19.32 -22.94
N ASN A 129 7.82 18.89 -23.80
CA ASN A 129 8.96 18.04 -23.42
C ASN A 129 10.15 18.81 -22.79
N LYS A 130 9.95 20.04 -22.30
CA LYS A 130 11.02 20.87 -21.72
C LYS A 130 10.67 21.45 -20.36
N GLN A 131 11.68 21.57 -19.50
CA GLN A 131 11.61 22.19 -18.17
C GLN A 131 12.62 23.33 -17.99
N GLY A 132 12.31 24.22 -17.06
CA GLY A 132 13.07 25.41 -16.66
C GLY A 132 12.62 25.86 -15.27
N PHE A 133 12.95 27.09 -14.86
CA PHE A 133 12.61 27.60 -13.52
C PHE A 133 12.11 29.05 -13.56
N ILE A 134 11.12 29.34 -12.72
CA ILE A 134 10.55 30.68 -12.51
C ILE A 134 10.79 31.18 -11.08
N ASN A 135 10.80 32.49 -10.91
CA ASN A 135 10.71 33.13 -9.59
C ASN A 135 9.24 33.32 -9.17
N ARG A 136 9.01 33.86 -7.95
CA ARG A 136 7.66 34.12 -7.40
C ARG A 136 6.77 35.07 -8.21
N LYS A 137 7.31 35.82 -9.19
CA LYS A 137 6.52 36.65 -10.12
C LYS A 137 6.15 35.92 -11.42
N GLY A 138 6.59 34.67 -11.61
CA GLY A 138 6.43 33.94 -12.87
C GLY A 138 7.44 34.28 -13.97
N GLU A 139 8.44 35.13 -13.67
CA GLU A 139 9.53 35.45 -14.60
C GLU A 139 10.44 34.20 -14.76
N LEU A 140 10.71 33.77 -15.99
CA LEU A 140 11.64 32.66 -16.28
C LEU A 140 13.09 33.09 -15.98
N VAL A 141 13.60 32.65 -14.83
CA VAL A 141 15.00 32.84 -14.42
C VAL A 141 15.90 31.82 -15.13
N ILE A 142 15.39 30.63 -15.40
CA ILE A 142 16.08 29.57 -16.15
C ILE A 142 15.17 29.12 -17.30
N PRO A 143 15.63 29.17 -18.57
CA PRO A 143 14.79 28.91 -19.73
C PRO A 143 14.32 27.45 -19.82
N LEU A 144 13.24 27.23 -20.58
CA LEU A 144 12.65 25.93 -20.88
C LEU A 144 13.50 25.15 -21.90
N GLU A 145 14.72 24.78 -21.53
CA GLU A 145 15.68 24.09 -22.43
C GLU A 145 16.12 22.70 -21.95
N TYR A 146 15.89 22.35 -20.69
CA TYR A 146 16.23 21.05 -20.11
C TYR A 146 15.15 20.03 -20.43
N ASP A 147 15.52 18.77 -20.60
CA ASP A 147 14.59 17.71 -20.98
C ASP A 147 13.63 17.43 -19.80
N TYR A 148 12.31 17.55 -20.04
CA TYR A 148 11.29 17.02 -19.15
C TYR A 148 11.18 15.50 -19.38
N ILE A 149 10.82 14.74 -18.35
CA ILE A 149 10.69 13.27 -18.43
C ILE A 149 9.28 12.88 -18.01
N SER A 150 9.03 12.82 -16.70
CA SER A 150 7.69 12.50 -16.15
C SER A 150 7.26 13.39 -14.98
N ARG A 151 8.19 14.18 -14.42
CA ARG A 151 7.99 15.22 -13.39
C ARG A 151 9.09 16.27 -13.48
N VAL A 152 8.80 17.49 -13.03
CA VAL A 152 9.77 18.58 -12.82
C VAL A 152 10.85 18.22 -11.79
N VAL A 153 12.07 18.72 -12.00
CA VAL A 153 13.22 18.50 -11.11
C VAL A 153 13.55 19.77 -10.33
N TYR A 154 13.62 19.63 -9.00
CA TYR A 154 13.79 20.75 -8.07
C TYR A 154 15.27 21.11 -7.81
N PHE A 155 15.50 22.37 -7.44
CA PHE A 155 16.72 22.77 -6.75
C PHE A 155 16.78 22.19 -5.34
N TYR A 156 17.88 21.52 -5.02
CA TYR A 156 18.16 20.96 -3.70
C TYR A 156 19.34 21.67 -3.06
N ALA A 157 19.25 21.92 -1.74
CA ALA A 157 20.37 22.43 -0.94
C ALA A 157 21.65 21.60 -1.22
N PRO A 158 22.81 22.23 -1.50
CA PRO A 158 23.13 23.65 -1.27
C PRO A 158 22.69 24.67 -2.36
N GLY A 159 21.89 24.27 -3.36
CA GLY A 159 21.40 25.18 -4.42
C GLY A 159 21.63 24.65 -5.84
N ILE A 160 21.58 23.32 -6.02
CA ILE A 160 21.90 22.63 -7.28
C ILE A 160 20.74 21.79 -7.80
N ALA A 161 20.65 21.66 -9.13
CA ALA A 161 19.70 20.79 -9.82
C ALA A 161 20.46 19.80 -10.73
N VAL A 162 20.14 18.51 -10.63
CA VAL A 162 20.64 17.46 -11.52
C VAL A 162 19.65 17.33 -12.67
N LEU A 163 19.99 17.90 -13.83
CA LEU A 163 19.08 18.01 -14.97
C LEU A 163 19.54 17.13 -16.13
N LYS A 164 18.66 16.96 -17.11
CA LYS A 164 18.94 16.29 -18.38
C LYS A 164 18.85 17.31 -19.51
N LYS A 165 19.74 17.23 -20.50
CA LYS A 165 19.76 18.09 -21.70
C LYS A 165 20.27 17.27 -22.87
N ASN A 166 19.52 17.23 -23.97
CA ASN A 166 19.85 16.46 -25.18
C ASN A 166 20.18 14.99 -24.88
N GLY A 167 19.43 14.36 -23.97
CA GLY A 167 19.62 12.95 -23.61
C GLY A 167 20.65 12.67 -22.52
N LYS A 168 21.54 13.62 -22.17
CA LYS A 168 22.58 13.45 -21.14
C LYS A 168 22.29 14.22 -19.86
N TYR A 169 22.80 13.72 -18.73
CA TYR A 169 22.70 14.38 -17.43
C TYR A 169 23.90 15.29 -17.16
N GLY A 170 23.62 16.38 -16.46
CA GLY A 170 24.57 17.38 -15.95
C GLY A 170 23.99 18.08 -14.71
N VAL A 171 24.71 19.06 -14.18
CA VAL A 171 24.32 19.77 -12.95
C VAL A 171 24.50 21.27 -13.11
N ILE A 172 23.49 22.03 -12.69
CA ILE A 172 23.53 23.51 -12.65
C ILE A 172 23.32 24.05 -11.24
N ASN A 173 23.74 25.30 -11.03
CA ASN A 173 23.34 26.11 -9.87
C ASN A 173 22.11 26.99 -10.19
N ALA A 174 21.66 27.76 -9.20
CA ALA A 174 20.51 28.68 -9.34
C ALA A 174 20.73 29.85 -10.31
N LEU A 175 21.96 30.08 -10.80
CA LEU A 175 22.30 31.10 -11.81
C LEU A 175 22.30 30.53 -13.25
N ASN A 176 21.87 29.28 -13.43
CA ASN A 176 21.98 28.50 -14.67
C ASN A 176 23.43 28.21 -15.12
N GLU A 177 24.42 28.39 -14.24
CA GLU A 177 25.81 28.04 -14.54
C GLU A 177 25.99 26.52 -14.45
N THR A 178 26.67 25.93 -15.44
CA THR A 178 26.93 24.48 -15.48
C THR A 178 28.08 24.11 -14.55
N ILE A 179 27.74 23.45 -13.44
CA ILE A 179 28.67 22.97 -12.41
C ILE A 179 29.27 21.60 -12.78
N ILE A 180 28.50 20.75 -13.46
CA ILE A 180 28.97 19.48 -14.03
C ILE A 180 28.41 19.36 -15.46
N PRO A 181 29.24 19.13 -16.49
CA PRO A 181 28.80 19.11 -17.88
C PRO A 181 27.76 18.04 -18.20
N PHE A 182 26.91 18.33 -19.18
CA PHE A 182 25.83 17.47 -19.68
C PHE A 182 26.36 16.35 -20.57
N GLU A 183 27.09 15.40 -19.97
CA GLU A 183 27.74 14.29 -20.67
C GLU A 183 27.50 12.90 -20.07
N PHE A 184 26.78 12.82 -18.93
CA PHE A 184 26.59 11.57 -18.19
C PHE A 184 25.34 10.80 -18.65
N ASP A 185 25.40 9.47 -18.57
CA ASP A 185 24.31 8.57 -18.95
C ASP A 185 23.23 8.50 -17.86
N GLU A 186 23.63 8.54 -16.58
CA GLU A 186 22.75 8.59 -15.40
C GLU A 186 23.40 9.48 -14.31
N MET A 187 22.60 10.20 -13.50
CA MET A 187 23.11 10.95 -12.33
C MET A 187 22.12 10.92 -11.15
N LYS A 188 22.64 10.99 -9.90
CA LYS A 188 21.83 11.06 -8.65
C LYS A 188 22.52 11.91 -7.59
N HIS A 189 21.77 12.79 -6.91
CA HIS A 189 22.25 13.63 -5.80
C HIS A 189 21.91 13.00 -4.43
N TRP A 190 22.93 12.66 -3.67
CA TRP A 190 22.89 12.05 -2.34
C TRP A 190 22.93 13.09 -1.23
N ARG A 191 21.84 13.86 -1.06
CA ARG A 191 21.76 15.03 -0.15
C ARG A 191 22.34 14.78 1.26
N LYS A 192 22.10 13.61 1.85
CA LYS A 192 22.60 13.26 3.20
C LYS A 192 24.13 13.12 3.29
N HIS A 193 24.81 12.75 2.20
CA HIS A 193 26.27 12.60 2.15
C HIS A 193 26.97 13.78 1.43
N GLY A 194 26.22 14.75 0.90
CA GLY A 194 26.78 15.90 0.19
C GLY A 194 27.54 15.51 -1.08
N MET A 195 27.01 14.55 -1.87
CA MET A 195 27.70 13.97 -3.02
C MET A 195 26.75 13.75 -4.20
N ILE A 196 27.27 13.83 -5.41
CA ILE A 196 26.58 13.49 -6.66
C ILE A 196 27.30 12.29 -7.28
N THR A 197 26.56 11.24 -7.63
CA THR A 197 27.10 10.13 -8.44
C THR A 197 26.68 10.29 -9.89
N ALA A 198 27.57 9.91 -10.80
CA ALA A 198 27.32 9.90 -12.23
C ALA A 198 27.79 8.58 -12.86
N TRP A 199 27.06 8.09 -13.85
CA TRP A 199 27.43 6.93 -14.68
C TRP A 199 27.77 7.44 -16.07
N LYS A 200 28.91 7.03 -16.63
CA LYS A 200 29.29 7.29 -18.02
C LYS A 200 30.18 6.17 -18.53
N GLY A 201 29.85 5.62 -19.71
CA GLY A 201 30.70 4.64 -20.39
C GLY A 201 30.98 3.36 -19.59
N GLY A 202 30.00 2.87 -18.82
CA GLY A 202 30.10 1.62 -18.07
C GLY A 202 30.78 1.74 -16.69
N LYS A 203 31.04 2.95 -16.19
CA LYS A 203 31.67 3.21 -14.89
C LYS A 203 30.96 4.30 -14.11
N TRP A 204 31.01 4.20 -12.78
CA TRP A 204 30.54 5.26 -11.86
C TRP A 204 31.66 6.28 -11.61
N THR A 205 31.31 7.51 -11.27
CA THR A 205 32.20 8.50 -10.68
C THR A 205 31.41 9.38 -9.70
N CYS A 206 32.12 10.03 -8.78
CA CYS A 206 31.54 10.82 -7.69
C CYS A 206 32.07 12.24 -7.68
N PHE A 207 31.20 13.21 -7.36
CA PHE A 207 31.50 14.63 -7.27
C PHE A 207 30.97 15.23 -5.97
N THR A 208 31.64 16.28 -5.50
CA THR A 208 31.09 17.25 -4.54
C THR A 208 29.90 18.01 -5.15
N PRO A 209 29.08 18.72 -4.35
CA PRO A 209 27.98 19.53 -4.87
C PRO A 209 28.46 20.73 -5.70
N SER A 210 29.73 21.13 -5.50
CA SER A 210 30.46 22.16 -6.26
C SER A 210 31.17 21.63 -7.50
N GLY A 211 30.87 20.40 -7.95
CA GLY A 211 31.40 19.81 -9.18
C GLY A 211 32.85 19.30 -9.12
N SER A 212 33.58 19.56 -8.03
CA SER A 212 34.92 19.01 -7.81
C SER A 212 34.85 17.49 -7.66
N PRO A 213 35.66 16.69 -8.38
CA PRO A 213 35.61 15.23 -8.32
C PRO A 213 36.06 14.69 -6.96
N LEU A 214 35.33 13.70 -6.46
CA LEU A 214 35.68 12.88 -5.28
C LEU A 214 36.32 11.55 -5.68
N SER A 215 36.16 11.11 -6.93
CA SER A 215 36.77 9.89 -7.44
C SER A 215 37.17 10.04 -8.92
N GLY A 216 38.03 9.11 -9.37
CA GLY A 216 38.08 8.76 -10.80
C GLY A 216 36.90 7.85 -11.20
N TYR A 217 36.97 7.25 -12.38
CA TYR A 217 35.98 6.28 -12.84
C TYR A 217 36.14 4.92 -12.14
N CYS A 218 35.19 4.60 -11.25
CA CYS A 218 35.15 3.43 -10.41
C CYS A 218 34.28 2.29 -10.99
N ASN A 219 34.61 1.05 -10.60
CA ASN A 219 33.90 -0.18 -11.01
C ASN A 219 32.91 -0.70 -9.96
N TYR A 220 32.57 0.12 -8.95
CA TYR A 220 31.58 -0.18 -7.92
C TYR A 220 30.37 0.77 -8.02
N ARG A 221 29.20 0.31 -7.57
CA ARG A 221 28.00 1.14 -7.37
C ARG A 221 27.78 1.43 -5.89
N ILE A 222 27.04 2.50 -5.58
CA ILE A 222 26.66 2.88 -4.21
C ILE A 222 25.28 2.28 -3.86
N LEU A 223 25.18 1.63 -2.71
CA LEU A 223 23.97 0.95 -2.20
C LEU A 223 23.29 1.68 -1.02
N SER A 224 23.89 2.75 -0.51
CA SER A 224 23.30 3.56 0.57
C SER A 224 22.20 4.47 0.05
N ASP A 225 20.92 4.13 0.27
CA ASP A 225 19.82 4.85 -0.37
C ASP A 225 19.44 6.20 0.29
N SER A 226 19.18 7.21 -0.56
CA SER A 226 18.80 8.58 -0.22
C SER A 226 17.38 8.72 0.32
N TYR A 227 16.44 7.84 -0.04
CA TYR A 227 15.07 7.86 0.47
C TYR A 227 14.95 7.23 1.86
N SER A 228 16.08 6.82 2.46
CA SER A 228 16.12 6.35 3.83
C SER A 228 15.98 7.51 4.84
N SER A 229 14.74 7.69 5.32
CA SER A 229 14.40 8.30 6.62
C SER A 229 14.99 7.54 7.83
N ARG A 230 15.86 6.55 7.57
CA ARG A 230 16.32 5.48 8.47
C ARG A 230 17.76 5.70 8.96
N LEU A 231 18.50 6.62 8.33
CA LEU A 231 19.80 7.12 8.76
C LEU A 231 19.63 8.19 9.85
N PRO A 232 20.40 8.15 10.97
CA PRO A 232 20.27 9.08 12.10
C PRO A 232 20.63 10.53 11.72
N ALA A 233 20.24 11.50 12.55
CA ALA A 233 20.43 12.94 12.26
C ALA A 233 21.89 13.34 11.97
N ASN A 234 22.87 12.65 12.57
CA ASN A 234 24.31 12.88 12.34
C ASN A 234 24.91 12.04 11.19
N SER A 235 24.10 11.55 10.24
CA SER A 235 24.53 10.59 9.20
C SER A 235 25.47 11.11 8.12
N LYS A 236 25.82 12.42 8.11
CA LYS A 236 26.65 13.02 7.06
C LYS A 236 28.01 12.33 6.91
N ASP A 237 28.56 11.88 8.04
CA ASP A 237 29.87 11.23 8.15
C ASP A 237 29.74 9.72 8.46
N LEU A 238 28.67 9.06 8.00
CA LEU A 238 28.58 7.60 8.01
C LEU A 238 29.21 7.01 6.74
N PRO A 239 29.98 5.91 6.85
CA PRO A 239 30.53 5.24 5.68
C PRO A 239 29.46 4.72 4.73
N ILE A 240 29.71 4.91 3.43
CA ILE A 240 28.84 4.60 2.31
C ILE A 240 29.10 3.15 1.88
N LEU A 241 28.06 2.32 1.84
CA LEU A 241 28.13 0.95 1.36
C LEU A 241 28.24 0.95 -0.17
N VAL A 242 29.26 0.26 -0.69
CA VAL A 242 29.48 0.07 -2.12
C VAL A 242 29.58 -1.41 -2.50
N GLU A 243 29.28 -1.70 -3.76
CA GLU A 243 29.25 -3.06 -4.31
C GLU A 243 29.89 -3.10 -5.70
N ARG A 244 30.74 -4.10 -5.95
CA ARG A 244 31.25 -4.44 -7.29
C ARG A 244 30.94 -5.90 -7.65
N ASN A 245 31.16 -6.26 -8.92
CA ASN A 245 30.86 -7.58 -9.50
C ASN A 245 29.35 -7.90 -9.56
N PHE A 246 28.51 -6.91 -9.87
CA PHE A 246 27.06 -7.06 -10.08
C PHE A 246 26.70 -7.13 -11.58
N GLN A 247 25.61 -7.83 -11.93
CA GLN A 247 25.02 -7.76 -13.28
C GLN A 247 24.01 -6.60 -13.38
N LYS A 248 23.78 -6.07 -14.60
CA LYS A 248 22.72 -5.09 -14.90
C LYS A 248 21.76 -5.68 -15.93
N ASN A 249 20.56 -6.08 -15.50
CA ASN A 249 19.50 -6.56 -16.40
C ASN A 249 18.70 -5.39 -16.98
N ALA A 250 18.28 -5.52 -18.25
CA ALA A 250 17.76 -4.40 -19.06
C ALA A 250 16.22 -4.33 -19.19
N ARG A 251 15.46 -5.14 -18.43
CA ARG A 251 13.98 -5.21 -18.54
C ARG A 251 13.22 -5.09 -17.21
N ASN A 252 13.92 -4.78 -16.12
CA ASN A 252 13.37 -4.34 -14.84
C ASN A 252 14.53 -3.87 -13.95
N ASN A 253 14.30 -2.93 -13.04
CA ASN A 253 15.31 -2.47 -12.06
C ASN A 253 15.60 -3.50 -10.93
N ASN A 254 15.20 -4.76 -11.13
CA ASN A 254 15.47 -5.88 -10.22
C ASN A 254 16.64 -6.70 -10.75
N PHE A 255 17.63 -6.92 -9.88
CA PHE A 255 18.87 -7.65 -10.20
C PHE A 255 18.76 -9.09 -9.70
N ASN A 256 18.88 -10.09 -10.58
CA ASN A 256 18.96 -11.50 -10.16
C ASN A 256 20.32 -11.75 -9.50
N ALA A 257 20.34 -12.47 -8.37
CA ALA A 257 21.48 -12.49 -7.45
C ALA A 257 22.40 -13.73 -7.59
N ASP A 258 22.01 -14.73 -8.38
CA ASP A 258 22.45 -16.12 -8.16
C ASP A 258 23.68 -16.58 -8.98
N SER A 259 24.34 -15.70 -9.75
CA SER A 259 25.41 -16.09 -10.68
C SER A 259 26.75 -15.36 -10.55
N ILE A 260 26.83 -14.26 -9.78
CA ILE A 260 28.11 -13.59 -9.47
C ILE A 260 28.14 -13.23 -7.98
N LYS A 261 29.26 -13.55 -7.31
CA LYS A 261 29.48 -13.14 -5.92
C LYS A 261 29.83 -11.65 -5.87
N SER A 262 28.86 -10.82 -5.51
CA SER A 262 29.08 -9.42 -5.13
C SER A 262 30.18 -9.27 -4.09
N GLU A 263 31.00 -8.24 -4.24
CA GLU A 263 31.99 -7.82 -3.25
C GLU A 263 31.58 -6.46 -2.66
N PHE A 264 31.60 -6.37 -1.33
CA PHE A 264 31.18 -5.18 -0.58
C PHE A 264 32.36 -4.47 0.08
N ALA A 265 32.31 -3.15 0.10
CA ALA A 265 33.20 -2.27 0.86
C ALA A 265 32.39 -1.14 1.52
N TYR A 266 33.00 -0.46 2.49
CA TYR A 266 32.46 0.78 3.05
C TYR A 266 33.49 1.91 2.88
N LEU A 267 33.07 3.00 2.25
CA LEU A 267 33.93 4.15 1.92
C LEU A 267 33.54 5.38 2.74
N ASP A 268 34.48 6.27 3.05
CA ASP A 268 34.13 7.58 3.62
C ASP A 268 33.56 8.54 2.54
N LYS A 269 33.16 9.74 2.96
CA LYS A 269 32.66 10.80 2.06
C LYS A 269 33.71 11.33 1.06
N HIS A 270 34.97 10.95 1.23
CA HIS A 270 36.11 11.26 0.36
C HIS A 270 36.54 10.04 -0.47
N GLN A 271 35.76 8.95 -0.48
CA GLN A 271 35.97 7.69 -1.21
C GLN A 271 37.17 6.85 -0.71
N ASN A 272 37.69 7.11 0.50
CA ASN A 272 38.71 6.26 1.13
C ASN A 272 38.07 4.98 1.71
N GLU A 273 38.75 3.84 1.63
CA GLU A 273 38.26 2.57 2.21
C GLU A 273 38.32 2.58 3.76
N VAL A 274 37.16 2.65 4.40
CA VAL A 274 36.98 2.39 5.85
C VAL A 274 36.90 0.88 6.12
N VAL A 275 36.35 0.14 5.16
CA VAL A 275 36.32 -1.33 5.13
C VAL A 275 36.61 -1.78 3.69
N PRO A 276 37.75 -2.43 3.42
CA PRO A 276 38.14 -2.82 2.07
C PRO A 276 37.27 -3.92 1.48
N PHE A 277 37.23 -4.00 0.14
CA PHE A 277 36.49 -5.04 -0.57
C PHE A 277 36.89 -6.45 -0.14
N GLY A 278 35.91 -7.37 -0.07
CA GLY A 278 36.12 -8.78 0.26
C GLY A 278 36.32 -9.09 1.75
N ARG A 279 36.52 -8.07 2.61
CA ARG A 279 36.60 -8.25 4.08
C ARG A 279 35.32 -8.84 4.68
N PHE A 280 34.17 -8.64 4.03
CA PHE A 280 32.89 -9.29 4.33
C PHE A 280 32.23 -9.80 3.05
N ASP A 281 31.48 -10.91 3.14
CA ASP A 281 30.70 -11.50 2.04
C ASP A 281 29.25 -11.01 2.01
N LYS A 282 28.78 -10.41 3.11
CA LYS A 282 27.46 -9.77 3.25
C LYS A 282 27.60 -8.46 4.04
N ALA A 283 26.85 -7.45 3.65
CA ALA A 283 26.88 -6.12 4.27
C ALA A 283 25.48 -5.47 4.24
N LYS A 284 25.16 -4.66 5.26
CA LYS A 284 23.97 -3.79 5.31
C LYS A 284 24.41 -2.35 5.55
N ASN A 285 23.61 -1.39 5.10
CA ASN A 285 23.85 0.04 5.35
C ASN A 285 23.96 0.33 6.86
N PHE A 286 24.78 1.32 7.23
CA PHE A 286 24.82 1.84 8.59
C PHE A 286 23.45 2.38 9.02
N GLY A 287 23.10 2.24 10.29
CA GLY A 287 21.78 2.66 10.79
C GLY A 287 21.75 2.83 12.30
N LEU A 288 21.07 1.91 12.99
CA LEU A 288 20.85 1.95 14.43
C LEU A 288 22.17 2.12 15.20
N GLY A 289 22.24 3.13 16.06
CA GLY A 289 23.41 3.39 16.91
C GLY A 289 24.74 3.60 16.15
N ARG A 290 24.69 4.09 14.90
CA ARG A 290 25.83 4.20 13.95
C ARG A 290 26.55 2.88 13.68
N LYS A 291 25.80 1.78 13.63
CA LYS A 291 26.33 0.43 13.41
C LYS A 291 25.81 -0.18 12.10
N ALA A 292 26.60 -1.09 11.52
CA ALA A 292 26.25 -1.86 10.34
C ALA A 292 26.37 -3.36 10.59
N ILE A 293 25.39 -4.13 10.11
CA ILE A 293 25.40 -5.60 10.18
C ILE A 293 26.20 -6.13 9.00
N VAL A 294 27.16 -7.02 9.29
CA VAL A 294 28.07 -7.63 8.31
C VAL A 294 28.11 -9.14 8.48
N GLY A 295 28.56 -9.86 7.46
CA GLY A 295 28.74 -11.31 7.54
C GLY A 295 29.88 -11.85 6.67
N LYS A 296 30.45 -12.97 7.11
CA LYS A 296 31.55 -13.70 6.45
C LYS A 296 31.33 -15.20 6.65
N ASN A 297 31.53 -16.01 5.62
CA ASN A 297 31.44 -17.48 5.70
C ASN A 297 30.16 -18.01 6.41
N GLY A 298 29.01 -17.34 6.21
CA GLY A 298 27.74 -17.72 6.83
C GLY A 298 27.53 -17.30 8.28
N LYS A 299 28.50 -16.63 8.93
CA LYS A 299 28.32 -16.00 10.25
C LYS A 299 28.16 -14.49 10.13
N TYR A 300 27.40 -13.92 11.07
CA TYR A 300 27.07 -12.49 11.14
C TYR A 300 27.64 -11.84 12.40
N GLY A 301 27.92 -10.55 12.29
CA GLY A 301 28.41 -9.66 13.34
C GLY A 301 28.06 -8.21 13.05
N ILE A 302 28.59 -7.28 13.84
CA ILE A 302 28.31 -5.84 13.72
C ILE A 302 29.62 -5.05 13.76
N ILE A 303 29.74 -4.04 12.89
CA ILE A 303 30.83 -3.06 12.90
C ILE A 303 30.35 -1.67 13.35
N ASN A 304 31.28 -0.89 13.91
CA ASN A 304 31.12 0.56 14.06
C ASN A 304 31.52 1.31 12.77
N ASP A 305 31.36 2.62 12.78
CA ASP A 305 31.65 3.51 11.65
C ASP A 305 33.14 3.77 11.41
N GLN A 306 34.03 3.19 12.21
CA GLN A 306 35.48 3.06 11.93
C GLN A 306 35.83 1.68 11.35
N GLY A 307 34.84 0.83 11.04
CA GLY A 307 35.04 -0.50 10.49
C GLY A 307 35.58 -1.53 11.49
N ALA A 308 35.64 -1.22 12.79
CA ALA A 308 36.01 -2.16 13.84
C ALA A 308 34.82 -3.06 14.21
N VAL A 309 35.09 -4.34 14.48
CA VAL A 309 34.06 -5.33 14.85
C VAL A 309 33.69 -5.12 16.32
N VAL A 310 32.45 -4.69 16.56
CA VAL A 310 31.89 -4.41 17.90
C VAL A 310 30.89 -5.48 18.36
N LEU A 311 30.42 -6.35 17.45
CA LEU A 311 29.80 -7.63 17.81
C LEU A 311 30.43 -8.73 16.93
N PRO A 312 31.02 -9.79 17.51
CA PRO A 312 31.86 -10.74 16.78
C PRO A 312 31.08 -11.55 15.73
N LEU A 313 31.75 -11.95 14.64
CA LEU A 313 31.15 -12.73 13.55
C LEU A 313 31.01 -14.22 13.92
N ILE A 314 30.15 -14.51 14.89
CA ILE A 314 29.88 -15.87 15.41
C ILE A 314 28.40 -16.26 15.37
N TYR A 315 27.51 -15.34 15.03
CA TYR A 315 26.06 -15.52 15.08
C TYR A 315 25.52 -16.09 13.77
N GLU A 316 24.52 -16.96 13.83
CA GLU A 316 23.85 -17.47 12.62
C GLU A 316 23.09 -16.36 11.89
N PHE A 317 22.58 -15.37 12.63
CA PHE A 317 21.76 -14.31 12.06
C PHE A 317 21.66 -13.07 12.97
N ILE A 318 21.55 -11.88 12.35
CA ILE A 318 21.33 -10.59 13.01
C ILE A 318 20.39 -9.72 12.15
N GLU A 319 19.37 -9.12 12.78
CA GLU A 319 18.53 -8.11 12.15
C GLU A 319 18.07 -6.99 13.07
N ARG A 320 17.42 -5.98 12.47
CA ARG A 320 16.74 -4.87 13.14
C ARG A 320 15.26 -4.92 12.70
N PRO A 321 14.33 -5.37 13.56
CA PRO A 321 12.91 -5.42 13.24
C PRO A 321 12.33 -4.09 12.73
N TYR A 322 11.44 -4.16 11.75
CA TYR A 322 10.77 -3.00 11.15
C TYR A 322 9.39 -3.36 10.62
N HIS A 323 8.52 -2.36 10.46
CA HIS A 323 7.20 -2.51 9.84
C HIS A 323 6.84 -1.22 9.10
N TYR A 324 6.57 -1.34 7.80
CA TYR A 324 6.52 -0.21 6.87
C TYR A 324 7.74 0.73 7.01
N SER A 325 7.52 1.97 7.43
CA SER A 325 8.55 2.99 7.67
C SER A 325 9.06 3.05 9.11
N ASN A 326 8.45 2.31 10.05
CA ASN A 326 8.86 2.30 11.47
C ASN A 326 9.92 1.22 11.73
N TYR A 327 11.00 1.57 12.42
CA TYR A 327 12.15 0.71 12.71
C TYR A 327 12.42 0.69 14.21
N SER A 328 12.59 -0.51 14.77
CA SER A 328 12.96 -0.71 16.18
C SER A 328 14.32 -0.08 16.52
N ASN A 329 14.55 0.22 17.80
CA ASN A 329 15.83 0.66 18.35
C ASN A 329 16.65 -0.49 18.98
N ILE A 330 16.32 -1.72 18.61
CA ILE A 330 17.02 -2.96 18.99
C ILE A 330 17.53 -3.76 17.79
N PHE A 331 18.45 -4.67 18.05
CA PHE A 331 18.82 -5.78 17.20
C PHE A 331 18.31 -7.11 17.78
N LEU A 332 17.81 -7.99 16.94
CA LEU A 332 17.60 -9.40 17.28
C LEU A 332 18.79 -10.21 16.77
N VAL A 333 19.38 -11.01 17.64
CA VAL A 333 20.63 -11.74 17.40
C VAL A 333 20.42 -13.21 17.75
N ARG A 334 20.55 -14.12 16.77
CA ARG A 334 20.42 -15.57 16.99
C ARG A 334 21.78 -16.23 17.19
N LYS A 335 21.90 -17.05 18.24
CA LYS A 335 23.05 -17.92 18.51
C LYS A 335 22.55 -19.34 18.80
N GLY A 336 22.69 -20.24 17.82
CA GLY A 336 22.13 -21.58 17.88
C GLY A 336 20.61 -21.56 18.08
N SER A 337 20.14 -22.21 19.16
CA SER A 337 18.73 -22.25 19.54
C SER A 337 18.22 -21.00 20.26
N GLU A 338 19.08 -20.05 20.61
CA GLU A 338 18.73 -18.88 21.42
C GLU A 338 18.67 -17.59 20.60
N VAL A 339 17.84 -16.65 21.05
CA VAL A 339 17.76 -15.29 20.53
C VAL A 339 17.98 -14.30 21.68
N SER A 340 18.85 -13.32 21.46
CA SER A 340 19.11 -12.21 22.37
C SER A 340 18.66 -10.89 21.75
N ILE A 341 18.16 -9.99 22.60
CA ILE A 341 17.78 -8.63 22.25
C ILE A 341 18.93 -7.72 22.64
N PHE A 342 19.48 -6.98 21.69
CA PHE A 342 20.54 -6.01 21.93
C PHE A 342 20.06 -4.59 21.66
N ASP A 343 20.39 -3.65 22.53
CA ASP A 343 20.08 -2.23 22.31
C ASP A 343 21.00 -1.58 21.24
N LYS A 344 20.78 -0.30 20.96
CA LYS A 344 21.61 0.50 20.04
C LYS A 344 23.06 0.71 20.52
N GLN A 345 23.38 0.45 21.79
CA GLN A 345 24.72 0.44 22.36
C GLN A 345 25.41 -0.93 22.22
N LEU A 346 24.64 -2.02 22.02
CA LEU A 346 25.01 -3.44 22.12
C LEU A 346 25.12 -3.99 23.56
N ASN A 347 24.35 -3.42 24.49
CA ASN A 347 24.00 -4.12 25.73
C ASN A 347 22.96 -5.21 25.42
N ASN A 348 23.08 -6.40 26.01
CA ASN A 348 22.02 -7.40 25.95
C ASN A 348 20.92 -7.02 26.97
N ILE A 349 19.69 -6.85 26.50
CA ILE A 349 18.53 -6.40 27.27
C ILE A 349 17.38 -7.41 27.25
N SER A 350 17.65 -8.67 26.86
CA SER A 350 16.67 -9.76 26.96
C SER A 350 16.14 -9.92 28.39
N SER A 351 14.83 -9.72 28.58
CA SER A 351 14.15 -9.94 29.86
C SER A 351 14.10 -11.41 30.30
N GLU A 352 14.18 -12.34 29.35
CA GLU A 352 14.18 -13.78 29.59
C GLU A 352 14.93 -14.54 28.47
N ARG A 353 15.13 -15.86 28.65
CA ARG A 353 15.81 -16.72 27.67
C ARG A 353 14.87 -17.09 26.52
N ILE A 354 14.96 -16.31 25.44
CA ILE A 354 14.15 -16.45 24.22
C ILE A 354 14.75 -17.52 23.30
N ILE A 355 13.90 -18.37 22.72
CA ILE A 355 14.29 -19.42 21.75
C ILE A 355 13.80 -19.13 20.32
N ASP A 356 12.71 -18.36 20.19
CA ASP A 356 12.12 -18.02 18.89
C ASP A 356 11.33 -16.71 18.94
N TYR A 357 11.11 -16.09 17.78
CA TYR A 357 10.31 -14.89 17.64
C TYR A 357 9.56 -14.85 16.30
N ASP A 358 8.57 -13.97 16.23
CA ASP A 358 7.77 -13.62 15.06
C ASP A 358 7.64 -12.08 14.98
N LEU A 359 7.58 -11.54 13.76
CA LEU A 359 7.52 -10.11 13.46
C LEU A 359 6.19 -9.68 12.79
N SER A 360 5.15 -10.52 12.90
CA SER A 360 3.83 -10.29 12.30
C SER A 360 3.15 -9.00 12.81
N GLY A 361 2.43 -8.31 11.91
CA GLY A 361 1.60 -7.14 12.24
C GLY A 361 2.33 -5.94 12.86
N GLY A 362 3.65 -5.83 12.72
CA GLY A 362 4.44 -4.77 13.38
C GLY A 362 4.51 -4.94 14.89
N SER A 363 4.65 -6.19 15.33
CA SER A 363 4.77 -6.63 16.72
C SER A 363 5.98 -7.56 16.84
N ILE A 364 6.68 -7.55 17.98
CA ILE A 364 7.84 -8.42 18.21
C ILE A 364 7.42 -9.49 19.22
N ILE A 365 6.82 -10.56 18.72
CA ILE A 365 6.26 -11.64 19.54
C ILE A 365 7.38 -12.66 19.80
N VAL A 366 7.69 -12.88 21.08
CA VAL A 366 8.84 -13.68 21.53
C VAL A 366 8.38 -14.93 22.27
N THR A 367 9.15 -16.01 22.19
CA THR A 367 8.85 -17.31 22.84
C THR A 367 10.00 -17.73 23.75
N ASN A 368 9.72 -18.01 25.02
CA ASN A 368 10.72 -18.43 26.01
C ASN A 368 10.97 -19.95 26.02
N THR A 369 11.94 -20.40 26.83
CA THR A 369 12.23 -21.84 27.01
C THR A 369 11.05 -22.68 27.52
N ALA A 370 10.10 -22.09 28.26
CA ALA A 370 8.86 -22.74 28.70
C ALA A 370 7.78 -22.82 27.59
N LYS A 371 8.13 -22.44 26.34
CA LYS A 371 7.24 -22.33 25.18
C LYS A 371 6.08 -21.34 25.36
N LYS A 372 6.17 -20.43 26.32
CA LYS A 372 5.22 -19.34 26.50
C LYS A 372 5.59 -18.16 25.62
N LYS A 373 4.58 -17.43 25.16
CA LYS A 373 4.71 -16.23 24.33
C LYS A 373 4.50 -14.93 25.11
N GLY A 374 5.27 -13.92 24.73
CA GLY A 374 5.17 -12.53 25.18
C GLY A 374 5.37 -11.55 24.01
N LEU A 375 5.30 -10.25 24.29
CA LEU A 375 5.44 -9.16 23.31
C LEU A 375 6.50 -8.17 23.80
N ILE A 376 7.43 -7.83 22.92
CA ILE A 376 8.39 -6.74 23.10
C ILE A 376 7.96 -5.54 22.26
N ASP A 377 8.17 -4.33 22.79
CA ASP A 377 8.02 -3.08 22.04
C ASP A 377 9.19 -2.85 21.06
N TYR A 378 9.22 -1.68 20.41
CA TYR A 378 10.28 -1.36 19.45
C TYR A 378 11.56 -0.82 20.11
N GLU A 379 11.58 -0.55 21.42
CA GLU A 379 12.77 -0.13 22.18
C GLU A 379 13.43 -1.29 22.93
N GLY A 380 12.74 -2.43 23.09
CA GLY A 380 13.21 -3.63 23.77
C GLY A 380 12.49 -3.95 25.08
N HIS A 381 11.48 -3.18 25.49
CA HIS A 381 10.74 -3.43 26.72
C HIS A 381 9.65 -4.49 26.52
N GLN A 382 9.50 -5.39 27.49
CA GLN A 382 8.45 -6.41 27.50
C GLN A 382 7.10 -5.78 27.87
N GLN A 383 6.16 -5.70 26.92
CA GLN A 383 4.80 -5.20 27.16
C GLN A 383 3.85 -6.33 27.60
N ILE A 384 3.91 -7.49 26.93
CA ILE A 384 3.15 -8.69 27.31
C ILE A 384 4.14 -9.73 27.87
N PRO A 385 3.98 -10.18 29.14
CA PRO A 385 4.85 -11.19 29.74
C PRO A 385 4.65 -12.58 29.14
N PHE A 386 5.64 -13.47 29.32
CA PHE A 386 5.65 -14.86 28.83
C PHE A 386 4.65 -15.77 29.58
N LEU A 387 3.34 -15.52 29.42
CA LEU A 387 2.26 -16.25 30.10
C LEU A 387 1.41 -17.12 29.18
N TYR A 388 1.40 -16.81 27.89
CA TYR A 388 0.40 -17.32 26.94
C TYR A 388 0.92 -18.52 26.12
N ASP A 389 0.05 -19.46 25.81
CA ASP A 389 0.36 -20.66 25.01
C ASP A 389 0.48 -20.30 23.52
N THR A 390 -0.38 -19.40 23.04
CA THR A 390 -0.26 -18.70 21.75
C THR A 390 -0.50 -17.21 21.93
N LEU A 391 0.05 -16.40 21.02
CA LEU A 391 -0.09 -14.95 20.96
C LEU A 391 0.13 -14.52 19.50
N TYR A 392 -0.77 -13.71 18.96
CA TYR A 392 -0.72 -13.11 17.62
C TYR A 392 -1.49 -11.79 17.58
N ALA A 393 -1.16 -10.92 16.61
CA ALA A 393 -1.90 -9.68 16.39
C ALA A 393 -3.30 -9.97 15.80
N GLY A 394 -4.34 -9.32 16.34
CA GLY A 394 -5.70 -9.40 15.79
C GLY A 394 -5.91 -8.46 14.60
N ALA A 395 -6.97 -8.69 13.81
CA ALA A 395 -7.29 -7.87 12.65
C ALA A 395 -7.95 -6.54 13.06
N GLY A 396 -7.55 -5.43 12.42
CA GLY A 396 -8.23 -4.13 12.53
C GLY A 396 -7.33 -2.96 12.93
N ARG A 397 -7.95 -1.79 13.18
CA ARG A 397 -7.25 -0.59 13.66
C ARG A 397 -7.20 -0.56 15.19
N GLY A 398 -6.00 -0.37 15.74
CA GLY A 398 -5.71 -0.46 17.18
C GLY A 398 -5.10 -1.81 17.55
N LYS A 399 -3.94 -1.81 18.22
CA LYS A 399 -3.16 -3.02 18.52
C LYS A 399 -3.81 -3.90 19.58
N LYS A 400 -4.75 -4.75 19.14
CA LYS A 400 -5.30 -5.87 19.92
C LYS A 400 -4.53 -7.15 19.61
N TYR A 401 -4.37 -8.00 20.61
CA TYR A 401 -3.73 -9.32 20.48
C TYR A 401 -4.71 -10.40 20.88
N ILE A 402 -4.72 -11.49 20.09
CA ILE A 402 -5.43 -12.72 20.42
C ILE A 402 -4.40 -13.67 21.02
N ALA A 403 -4.79 -14.35 22.10
CA ALA A 403 -3.92 -15.26 22.83
C ALA A 403 -4.69 -16.48 23.34
N THR A 404 -3.96 -17.54 23.65
CA THR A 404 -4.51 -18.67 24.41
C THR A 404 -3.83 -18.83 25.76
N LYS A 405 -4.61 -19.29 26.74
CA LYS A 405 -4.13 -19.65 28.08
C LYS A 405 -4.89 -20.88 28.55
N ALA A 406 -4.18 -21.96 28.88
CA ALA A 406 -4.77 -23.23 29.31
C ALA A 406 -5.83 -23.78 28.32
N GLY A 407 -5.57 -23.67 27.02
CA GLY A 407 -6.46 -24.16 25.97
C GLY A 407 -7.74 -23.36 25.72
N LYS A 408 -7.87 -22.15 26.31
CA LYS A 408 -8.96 -21.20 26.00
C LYS A 408 -8.41 -19.93 25.36
N TYR A 409 -9.17 -19.38 24.42
CA TYR A 409 -8.85 -18.14 23.72
C TYR A 409 -9.38 -16.92 24.51
N GLY A 410 -8.64 -15.82 24.42
CA GLY A 410 -8.98 -14.50 24.95
C GLY A 410 -8.31 -13.39 24.13
N MET A 411 -8.63 -12.13 24.43
CA MET A 411 -8.10 -10.96 23.72
C MET A 411 -7.61 -9.89 24.69
N LEU A 412 -6.48 -9.25 24.37
CA LEU A 412 -5.80 -8.28 25.23
C LEU A 412 -5.21 -7.09 24.43
N THR A 413 -4.84 -6.01 25.13
CA THR A 413 -4.05 -4.90 24.58
C THR A 413 -2.55 -5.22 24.55
N ALA A 414 -1.73 -4.33 23.98
CA ALA A 414 -0.26 -4.43 24.05
C ALA A 414 0.23 -4.37 25.51
N GLU A 415 -0.45 -3.60 26.37
CA GLU A 415 -0.15 -3.39 27.79
C GLU A 415 -0.66 -4.54 28.69
N ASN A 416 -0.92 -5.71 28.11
CA ASN A 416 -1.41 -6.91 28.79
C ASN A 416 -2.77 -6.75 29.49
N GLN A 417 -3.58 -5.74 29.14
CA GLN A 417 -4.92 -5.55 29.68
C GLN A 417 -5.90 -6.50 28.98
N ILE A 418 -6.61 -7.34 29.75
CA ILE A 418 -7.57 -8.31 29.20
C ILE A 418 -8.84 -7.58 28.75
N ILE A 419 -9.08 -7.54 27.44
CA ILE A 419 -10.29 -6.97 26.82
C ILE A 419 -11.42 -8.01 26.82
N GLN A 420 -11.09 -9.28 26.55
CA GLN A 420 -12.02 -10.40 26.55
C GLN A 420 -11.40 -11.61 27.27
N PRO A 421 -12.10 -12.21 28.25
CA PRO A 421 -11.53 -13.23 29.13
C PRO A 421 -11.23 -14.54 28.40
N PHE A 422 -10.29 -15.30 28.96
CA PHE A 422 -9.84 -16.59 28.42
C PHE A 422 -10.88 -17.70 28.64
N LYS A 423 -11.99 -17.65 27.90
CA LYS A 423 -13.11 -18.61 28.00
C LYS A 423 -13.58 -19.17 26.64
N TYR A 424 -13.13 -18.61 25.53
CA TYR A 424 -13.60 -18.94 24.18
C TYR A 424 -12.91 -20.20 23.65
N SER A 425 -13.56 -20.97 22.76
CA SER A 425 -12.93 -22.13 22.12
C SER A 425 -12.00 -21.72 20.97
N TYR A 426 -12.29 -20.60 20.32
CA TYR A 426 -11.53 -20.07 19.18
C TYR A 426 -11.83 -18.57 18.98
N ILE A 427 -10.91 -17.81 18.39
CA ILE A 427 -11.13 -16.42 17.96
C ILE A 427 -10.40 -16.21 16.62
N TYR A 428 -11.11 -15.68 15.62
CA TYR A 428 -10.56 -15.29 14.32
C TYR A 428 -11.03 -13.89 13.94
N ASP A 429 -10.17 -13.05 13.36
CA ASP A 429 -10.40 -11.63 13.10
C ASP A 429 -10.93 -10.85 14.32
N ASN A 430 -12.25 -10.64 14.39
CA ASN A 430 -12.98 -10.10 15.55
C ASN A 430 -14.21 -10.97 15.92
N VAL A 431 -14.32 -12.18 15.37
CA VAL A 431 -15.35 -13.18 15.70
C VAL A 431 -14.85 -14.10 16.81
N PHE A 432 -15.70 -14.28 17.82
CA PHE A 432 -15.43 -15.11 18.98
C PHE A 432 -16.28 -16.37 18.90
N VAL A 433 -15.69 -17.52 19.25
CA VAL A 433 -16.41 -18.80 19.28
C VAL A 433 -16.52 -19.27 20.73
N ASP A 434 -17.74 -19.56 21.19
CA ASP A 434 -17.98 -20.06 22.55
C ASP A 434 -17.59 -21.54 22.73
N LEU A 435 -18.06 -22.19 23.79
CA LEU A 435 -17.75 -23.59 24.07
C LEU A 435 -18.68 -24.60 23.39
N GLU A 436 -19.82 -24.16 22.86
CA GLU A 436 -20.78 -24.98 22.10
C GLU A 436 -20.49 -24.93 20.60
N GLY A 437 -19.62 -24.00 20.17
CA GLY A 437 -19.18 -23.82 18.79
C GLY A 437 -19.89 -22.67 18.08
N LYS A 438 -20.69 -21.87 18.80
CA LYS A 438 -21.40 -20.72 18.24
C LYS A 438 -20.50 -19.50 18.15
N CYS A 439 -20.75 -18.68 17.13
CA CYS A 439 -19.99 -17.47 16.81
C CYS A 439 -20.77 -16.21 17.24
N GLY A 440 -20.05 -15.23 17.78
CA GLY A 440 -20.56 -13.90 18.15
C GLY A 440 -19.48 -12.81 18.00
N ILE A 441 -19.89 -11.53 18.06
CA ILE A 441 -19.01 -10.36 17.85
C ILE A 441 -19.22 -9.32 18.95
N PHE A 442 -18.11 -8.76 19.46
CA PHE A 442 -18.11 -7.65 20.41
C PHE A 442 -17.79 -6.32 19.73
N ASP A 443 -18.38 -5.23 20.22
CA ASP A 443 -18.10 -3.87 19.77
C ASP A 443 -16.71 -3.37 20.24
N LYS A 444 -16.34 -2.15 19.80
CA LYS A 444 -15.07 -1.50 20.18
C LYS A 444 -14.90 -1.25 21.69
N HIS A 445 -15.97 -1.35 22.49
CA HIS A 445 -15.99 -1.20 23.94
C HIS A 445 -16.09 -2.55 24.67
N GLY A 446 -16.06 -3.68 23.96
CA GLY A 446 -16.16 -5.03 24.54
C GLY A 446 -17.58 -5.48 24.89
N ARG A 447 -18.62 -4.76 24.44
CA ARG A 447 -20.04 -5.14 24.62
C ARG A 447 -20.45 -6.10 23.51
N LEU A 448 -21.23 -7.14 23.82
CA LEU A 448 -21.70 -8.10 22.82
C LEU A 448 -22.66 -7.39 21.86
N LYS A 449 -22.37 -7.43 20.55
CA LYS A 449 -23.18 -6.79 19.49
C LYS A 449 -23.91 -7.81 18.63
N ILE A 450 -23.21 -8.85 18.19
CA ILE A 450 -23.82 -10.06 17.58
C ILE A 450 -23.75 -11.20 18.61
N PRO A 451 -24.88 -11.81 18.99
CA PRO A 451 -24.93 -12.87 20.00
C PRO A 451 -24.36 -14.21 19.48
N PHE A 452 -24.09 -15.12 20.41
CA PHE A 452 -23.54 -16.45 20.12
C PHE A 452 -24.64 -17.42 19.63
N GLU A 453 -25.18 -17.20 18.44
CA GLU A 453 -26.28 -18.01 17.86
C GLU A 453 -25.97 -18.62 16.48
N TYR A 454 -24.97 -18.10 15.79
CA TYR A 454 -24.56 -18.51 14.44
C TYR A 454 -23.51 -19.63 14.47
N ASP A 455 -23.52 -20.51 13.46
CA ASP A 455 -22.53 -21.60 13.30
C ASP A 455 -21.22 -21.10 12.66
N ALA A 456 -21.29 -20.01 11.89
CA ALA A 456 -20.14 -19.28 11.35
C ALA A 456 -20.54 -17.81 11.08
N ILE A 457 -19.57 -16.90 11.18
CA ILE A 457 -19.72 -15.48 10.77
C ILE A 457 -18.51 -15.08 9.91
N TYR A 458 -18.75 -14.37 8.81
CA TYR A 458 -17.71 -13.86 7.91
C TYR A 458 -17.83 -12.34 7.75
N PRO A 459 -16.72 -11.58 7.83
CA PRO A 459 -16.71 -10.17 7.41
C PRO A 459 -16.94 -10.05 5.91
N THR A 460 -17.59 -8.96 5.51
CA THR A 460 -17.78 -8.57 4.10
C THR A 460 -17.12 -7.21 3.84
N TRP A 461 -17.17 -6.74 2.59
CA TRP A 461 -16.57 -5.47 2.16
C TRP A 461 -17.62 -4.58 1.46
N TYR A 462 -18.73 -4.28 2.16
CA TYR A 462 -19.89 -3.57 1.60
C TYR A 462 -20.00 -2.09 2.02
N ASP A 463 -18.89 -1.48 2.45
CA ASP A 463 -18.75 -0.06 2.86
C ASP A 463 -19.38 0.93 1.86
N ASN A 464 -19.38 0.58 0.56
CA ASN A 464 -19.93 1.39 -0.53
C ASN A 464 -21.47 1.33 -0.65
N PHE A 465 -22.12 0.33 -0.06
CA PHE A 465 -23.58 0.12 -0.11
C PHE A 465 -24.27 0.56 1.18
N PHE A 466 -23.67 0.20 2.31
CA PHE A 466 -24.20 0.48 3.64
C PHE A 466 -23.22 1.40 4.40
N PRO A 467 -23.02 2.65 3.95
CA PRO A 467 -22.03 3.55 4.52
C PRO A 467 -22.27 3.74 6.02
N ASN A 468 -21.22 3.49 6.81
CA ASN A 468 -21.20 3.49 8.28
C ASN A 468 -21.90 2.30 8.98
N LYS A 469 -22.32 1.25 8.26
CA LYS A 469 -22.68 -0.06 8.85
C LYS A 469 -21.66 -1.12 8.44
N ASN A 470 -21.35 -2.04 9.34
CA ASN A 470 -20.66 -3.27 8.97
C ASN A 470 -21.74 -4.30 8.60
N THR A 471 -21.41 -5.26 7.74
CA THR A 471 -22.32 -6.37 7.41
C THR A 471 -21.55 -7.69 7.44
N TYR A 472 -22.27 -8.79 7.64
CA TYR A 472 -21.66 -10.11 7.81
C TYR A 472 -22.45 -11.17 7.04
N ILE A 473 -21.77 -12.11 6.41
CA ILE A 473 -22.39 -13.37 5.97
C ILE A 473 -22.41 -14.32 7.17
N VAL A 474 -23.54 -14.98 7.40
CA VAL A 474 -23.75 -15.85 8.57
C VAL A 474 -24.28 -17.21 8.17
N GLU A 475 -23.82 -18.26 8.86
CA GLU A 475 -24.36 -19.62 8.79
C GLU A 475 -25.21 -19.91 10.04
N GLN A 476 -26.41 -20.46 9.87
CA GLN A 476 -27.22 -21.00 10.96
C GLN A 476 -28.02 -22.22 10.46
N GLY A 477 -27.93 -23.34 11.16
CA GLY A 477 -28.58 -24.61 10.78
C GLY A 477 -28.03 -25.20 9.47
N GLY A 478 -26.87 -24.72 8.99
CA GLY A 478 -26.34 -25.03 7.66
C GLY A 478 -27.03 -24.30 6.50
N LYS A 479 -27.83 -23.26 6.78
CA LYS A 479 -28.29 -22.28 5.79
C LYS A 479 -27.58 -20.94 6.01
N ILE A 480 -27.47 -20.15 4.94
CA ILE A 480 -26.68 -18.92 4.89
C ILE A 480 -27.52 -17.73 4.45
N GLY A 481 -27.20 -16.57 5.03
CA GLY A 481 -27.78 -15.26 4.76
C GLY A 481 -26.80 -14.14 5.13
N THR A 482 -27.28 -12.91 5.27
CA THR A 482 -26.49 -11.77 5.79
C THR A 482 -27.23 -11.01 6.86
N ILE A 483 -26.46 -10.41 7.77
CA ILE A 483 -26.93 -9.48 8.79
C ILE A 483 -26.19 -8.15 8.70
N ASP A 484 -26.81 -7.08 9.19
CA ASP A 484 -26.09 -5.87 9.60
C ASP A 484 -25.43 -6.05 10.97
N ASP A 485 -24.59 -5.09 11.36
CA ASP A 485 -23.86 -5.19 12.62
C ASP A 485 -24.71 -4.91 13.86
N ASP A 486 -25.99 -4.58 13.72
CA ASP A 486 -26.99 -4.53 14.81
C ASP A 486 -27.81 -5.85 14.89
N ASN A 487 -27.37 -6.92 14.20
CA ASN A 487 -27.98 -8.24 14.08
C ASN A 487 -29.32 -8.28 13.32
N ASN A 488 -29.63 -7.28 12.48
CA ASN A 488 -30.81 -7.32 11.62
C ASN A 488 -30.51 -8.12 10.36
N VAL A 489 -31.37 -9.09 10.04
CA VAL A 489 -31.25 -9.88 8.79
C VAL A 489 -31.52 -9.00 7.57
N ILE A 490 -30.54 -8.94 6.67
CA ILE A 490 -30.67 -8.27 5.36
C ILE A 490 -31.08 -9.31 4.32
N ILE A 491 -30.24 -10.33 4.12
CA ILE A 491 -30.50 -11.46 3.23
C ILE A 491 -30.95 -12.65 4.08
N PRO A 492 -32.19 -13.18 3.90
CA PRO A 492 -32.69 -14.29 4.71
C PRO A 492 -31.80 -15.53 4.70
N LEU A 493 -31.67 -16.20 5.85
CA LEU A 493 -30.86 -17.40 6.03
C LEU A 493 -31.53 -18.64 5.40
N ILE A 494 -31.62 -18.66 4.06
CA ILE A 494 -32.31 -19.70 3.27
C ILE A 494 -31.45 -20.30 2.16
N TYR A 495 -30.25 -19.76 1.93
CA TYR A 495 -29.33 -20.16 0.86
C TYR A 495 -28.40 -21.29 1.35
N ASP A 496 -27.88 -22.10 0.44
CA ASP A 496 -26.86 -23.12 0.73
C ASP A 496 -25.44 -22.54 0.67
N GLY A 497 -25.30 -21.38 0.01
CA GLY A 497 -24.08 -20.58 0.04
C GLY A 497 -24.23 -19.20 -0.60
N LEU A 498 -23.39 -18.26 -0.17
CA LEU A 498 -23.28 -16.89 -0.67
C LEU A 498 -21.80 -16.50 -0.84
N SER A 499 -21.45 -15.79 -1.91
CA SER A 499 -20.07 -15.29 -2.12
C SER A 499 -19.74 -14.15 -1.17
N GLY A 500 -18.54 -14.18 -0.56
CA GLY A 500 -18.04 -13.08 0.28
C GLY A 500 -17.74 -11.80 -0.50
N TRP A 501 -17.19 -11.95 -1.70
CA TRP A 501 -16.63 -10.87 -2.51
C TRP A 501 -16.65 -11.26 -4.00
N VAL A 502 -16.73 -10.27 -4.88
CA VAL A 502 -16.63 -10.44 -6.33
C VAL A 502 -15.82 -9.26 -6.88
N GLU A 503 -14.59 -9.51 -7.33
CA GLU A 503 -13.61 -8.45 -7.60
C GLU A 503 -14.02 -7.51 -8.76
N TYR A 504 -14.57 -8.07 -9.84
CA TYR A 504 -14.88 -7.36 -11.09
C TYR A 504 -16.31 -7.61 -11.60
N GLY A 505 -17.22 -8.07 -10.72
CA GLY A 505 -18.61 -8.41 -11.07
C GLY A 505 -19.60 -7.27 -10.81
N PRO A 506 -20.91 -7.52 -11.02
CA PRO A 506 -21.96 -6.62 -10.61
C PRO A 506 -22.02 -6.55 -9.10
N MET A 507 -22.61 -5.47 -8.62
CA MET A 507 -22.86 -5.18 -7.21
C MET A 507 -23.85 -6.19 -6.61
N GLY A 508 -23.37 -7.37 -6.21
CA GLY A 508 -24.18 -8.48 -5.69
C GLY A 508 -23.40 -9.78 -5.46
N HIS A 509 -24.03 -10.71 -4.73
CA HIS A 509 -23.50 -12.03 -4.41
C HIS A 509 -23.92 -13.07 -5.45
N PHE A 510 -23.03 -14.02 -5.75
CA PHE A 510 -23.44 -15.34 -6.23
C PHE A 510 -24.18 -16.06 -5.10
N ALA A 511 -25.36 -16.57 -5.41
CA ALA A 511 -26.21 -17.27 -4.45
C ALA A 511 -26.51 -18.69 -4.92
N LYS A 512 -26.24 -19.66 -4.04
CA LYS A 512 -26.56 -21.08 -4.23
C LYS A 512 -27.81 -21.43 -3.43
N LYS A 513 -28.81 -22.03 -4.07
CA LYS A 513 -30.00 -22.56 -3.40
C LYS A 513 -30.52 -23.79 -4.11
N ASP A 514 -30.78 -24.85 -3.35
CA ASP A 514 -31.36 -26.12 -3.79
C ASP A 514 -30.57 -26.74 -4.98
N GLY A 515 -29.24 -26.58 -4.93
CA GLY A 515 -28.30 -27.03 -5.96
C GLY A 515 -28.24 -26.18 -7.23
N LYS A 516 -28.95 -25.04 -7.30
CA LYS A 516 -28.92 -24.09 -8.42
C LYS A 516 -28.25 -22.76 -8.01
N TYR A 517 -27.78 -22.04 -9.01
CA TYR A 517 -27.06 -20.78 -8.91
C TYR A 517 -27.83 -19.62 -9.54
N GLY A 518 -27.64 -18.43 -8.98
CA GLY A 518 -28.13 -17.15 -9.46
C GLY A 518 -27.30 -16.00 -8.84
N LEU A 519 -27.77 -14.76 -9.01
CA LEU A 519 -27.14 -13.56 -8.47
C LEU A 519 -28.17 -12.76 -7.66
N ILE A 520 -27.79 -12.25 -6.49
CA ILE A 520 -28.63 -11.39 -5.64
C ILE A 520 -27.88 -10.11 -5.27
N SER A 521 -28.56 -8.99 -5.07
CA SER A 521 -27.94 -7.75 -4.60
C SER A 521 -27.58 -7.83 -3.10
N PRO A 522 -26.79 -6.89 -2.55
CA PRO A 522 -26.49 -6.84 -1.11
C PRO A 522 -27.75 -6.69 -0.23
N GLU A 523 -28.84 -6.14 -0.78
CA GLU A 523 -30.16 -6.02 -0.15
C GLU A 523 -31.04 -7.26 -0.38
N GLY A 524 -30.50 -8.34 -0.95
CA GLY A 524 -31.20 -9.62 -1.17
C GLY A 524 -32.13 -9.67 -2.38
N LYS A 525 -32.19 -8.63 -3.22
CA LYS A 525 -33.01 -8.64 -4.44
C LYS A 525 -32.40 -9.61 -5.45
N VAL A 526 -33.18 -10.55 -5.98
CA VAL A 526 -32.73 -11.43 -7.07
C VAL A 526 -32.45 -10.61 -8.33
N LEU A 527 -31.19 -10.61 -8.76
CA LEU A 527 -30.69 -9.96 -9.98
C LEU A 527 -30.63 -10.94 -11.16
N ILE A 528 -30.31 -12.20 -10.89
CA ILE A 528 -30.36 -13.32 -11.85
C ILE A 528 -31.01 -14.51 -11.14
N SER A 529 -32.03 -15.09 -11.77
CA SER A 529 -32.82 -16.19 -11.21
C SER A 529 -31.95 -17.36 -10.73
N ILE A 530 -32.20 -17.85 -9.52
CA ILE A 530 -31.48 -19.00 -8.94
C ILE A 530 -32.03 -20.30 -9.53
N ALA A 531 -31.68 -20.56 -10.79
CA ALA A 531 -32.26 -21.60 -11.64
C ALA A 531 -31.25 -22.28 -12.59
N TYR A 532 -29.96 -21.94 -12.48
CA TYR A 532 -28.89 -22.37 -13.38
C TYR A 532 -27.95 -23.39 -12.69
N GLU A 533 -27.28 -24.24 -13.47
CA GLU A 533 -26.16 -25.08 -12.97
C GLU A 533 -24.84 -24.32 -12.87
N TYR A 534 -24.75 -23.12 -13.45
CA TYR A 534 -23.59 -22.24 -13.43
C TYR A 534 -24.01 -20.82 -13.81
N VAL A 535 -23.40 -19.83 -13.15
CA VAL A 535 -23.45 -18.40 -13.52
C VAL A 535 -22.02 -17.86 -13.48
N GLY A 536 -21.48 -17.46 -14.62
CA GLY A 536 -20.10 -16.95 -14.70
C GLY A 536 -19.93 -15.53 -14.20
N LEU A 537 -18.67 -15.09 -14.05
CA LEU A 537 -18.32 -13.68 -13.81
C LEU A 537 -18.97 -12.79 -14.89
N PRO A 538 -19.81 -11.82 -14.51
CA PRO A 538 -20.44 -10.92 -15.48
C PRO A 538 -19.47 -9.87 -16.01
N ALA A 539 -19.53 -9.60 -17.31
CA ALA A 539 -18.70 -8.63 -18.00
C ALA A 539 -19.56 -7.75 -18.91
N LYS A 540 -19.33 -6.42 -18.91
CA LYS A 540 -20.12 -5.41 -19.64
C LYS A 540 -21.65 -5.60 -19.57
N GLY A 541 -22.15 -5.98 -18.39
CA GLY A 541 -23.60 -6.13 -18.12
C GLY A 541 -24.23 -7.46 -18.56
N VAL A 542 -23.43 -8.42 -19.05
CA VAL A 542 -23.92 -9.76 -19.44
C VAL A 542 -23.19 -10.88 -18.70
N CYS A 543 -23.83 -12.05 -18.60
CA CYS A 543 -23.38 -13.19 -17.80
C CYS A 543 -23.56 -14.49 -18.60
N ALA A 544 -22.51 -15.31 -18.67
CA ALA A 544 -22.63 -16.68 -19.16
C ALA A 544 -23.38 -17.53 -18.13
N VAL A 545 -24.36 -18.32 -18.56
CA VAL A 545 -25.15 -19.20 -17.69
C VAL A 545 -25.31 -20.59 -18.28
N ARG A 546 -25.43 -21.63 -17.45
CA ARG A 546 -25.68 -23.02 -17.89
C ARG A 546 -26.98 -23.56 -17.32
N LYS A 547 -27.79 -24.22 -18.14
CA LYS A 547 -29.02 -24.91 -17.72
C LYS A 547 -29.22 -26.17 -18.55
N ASN A 548 -29.61 -27.27 -17.90
CA ASN A 548 -29.72 -28.60 -18.52
C ASN A 548 -28.45 -29.01 -19.30
N GLY A 549 -27.27 -28.64 -18.78
CA GLY A 549 -25.97 -28.91 -19.42
C GLY A 549 -25.65 -28.05 -20.66
N LYS A 550 -26.48 -27.07 -21.04
CA LYS A 550 -26.25 -26.15 -22.16
C LYS A 550 -25.99 -24.73 -21.69
N PHE A 551 -25.07 -24.04 -22.35
CA PHE A 551 -24.76 -22.63 -22.10
C PHE A 551 -25.69 -21.70 -22.86
N GLY A 552 -25.91 -20.52 -22.28
CA GLY A 552 -26.58 -19.35 -22.85
C GLY A 552 -26.09 -18.07 -22.18
N LEU A 553 -26.72 -16.94 -22.48
CA LEU A 553 -26.37 -15.62 -21.98
C LEU A 553 -27.59 -14.92 -21.38
N VAL A 554 -27.42 -14.28 -20.23
CA VAL A 554 -28.39 -13.34 -19.66
C VAL A 554 -27.76 -11.97 -19.43
N SER A 555 -28.58 -10.93 -19.41
CA SER A 555 -28.19 -9.65 -18.82
C SER A 555 -28.10 -9.76 -17.29
N THR A 556 -27.41 -8.80 -16.68
CA THR A 556 -27.47 -8.55 -15.22
C THR A 556 -28.85 -8.10 -14.72
N SER A 557 -29.82 -7.89 -15.62
CA SER A 557 -31.23 -7.65 -15.35
C SER A 557 -32.13 -8.88 -15.60
N ASN A 558 -31.54 -10.08 -15.66
CA ASN A 558 -32.22 -11.38 -15.87
C ASN A 558 -32.95 -11.53 -17.21
N GLN A 559 -32.65 -10.71 -18.22
CA GLN A 559 -33.19 -10.89 -19.57
C GLN A 559 -32.36 -11.95 -20.30
N VAL A 560 -33.01 -12.94 -20.92
CA VAL A 560 -32.31 -13.94 -21.74
C VAL A 560 -31.91 -13.29 -23.06
N ILE A 561 -30.61 -13.22 -23.32
CA ILE A 561 -30.03 -12.67 -24.54
C ILE A 561 -29.73 -13.79 -25.53
N LEU A 562 -29.10 -14.87 -25.06
CA LEU A 562 -28.91 -16.11 -25.82
C LEU A 562 -29.50 -17.28 -25.03
N PRO A 563 -30.38 -18.12 -25.60
CA PRO A 563 -30.98 -19.23 -24.89
C PRO A 563 -29.95 -20.31 -24.52
N CYS A 564 -30.25 -21.10 -23.48
CA CYS A 564 -29.38 -22.22 -23.05
C CYS A 564 -29.46 -23.40 -24.03
N ILE A 565 -28.80 -23.29 -25.18
CA ILE A 565 -28.78 -24.30 -26.26
C ILE A 565 -27.37 -24.63 -26.78
N TYR A 566 -26.34 -23.89 -26.34
CA TYR A 566 -24.97 -24.01 -26.84
C TYR A 566 -24.17 -25.02 -26.01
N ASP A 567 -23.22 -25.71 -26.63
CA ASP A 567 -22.32 -26.64 -25.93
C ASP A 567 -21.26 -25.88 -25.12
N HIS A 568 -20.81 -24.73 -25.62
CA HIS A 568 -19.92 -23.80 -24.91
C HIS A 568 -20.30 -22.36 -25.26
N LEU A 569 -20.00 -21.44 -24.34
CA LEU A 569 -20.01 -20.00 -24.56
C LEU A 569 -18.77 -19.40 -23.87
N TYR A 570 -18.07 -18.51 -24.57
CA TYR A 570 -16.91 -17.77 -24.09
C TYR A 570 -17.15 -16.27 -24.31
N LEU A 571 -16.82 -15.46 -23.30
CA LEU A 571 -16.94 -14.01 -23.33
C LEU A 571 -15.59 -13.40 -23.70
N ASP A 572 -15.47 -12.97 -24.95
CA ASP A 572 -14.27 -12.32 -25.47
C ASP A 572 -14.39 -10.80 -25.24
N ILE A 573 -14.35 -10.44 -23.95
CA ILE A 573 -14.62 -9.08 -23.47
C ILE A 573 -13.37 -8.58 -22.73
N PRO A 574 -12.76 -7.45 -23.14
CA PRO A 574 -11.60 -6.92 -22.44
C PRO A 574 -11.99 -6.51 -21.01
N TYR A 575 -11.32 -7.10 -20.02
CA TYR A 575 -11.56 -6.88 -18.59
C TYR A 575 -11.30 -5.44 -18.13
N PHE A 576 -10.43 -4.73 -18.83
CA PHE A 576 -10.12 -3.33 -18.56
C PHE A 576 -10.28 -2.50 -19.83
N GLU A 577 -11.08 -1.44 -19.76
CA GLU A 577 -10.89 -0.27 -20.63
C GLU A 577 -9.86 0.63 -19.95
N ILE A 578 -8.58 0.37 -20.22
CA ILE A 578 -7.47 1.13 -19.62
C ILE A 578 -7.32 2.47 -20.34
N ASP A 579 -8.13 3.45 -19.99
CA ASP A 579 -7.91 4.86 -20.36
C ASP A 579 -6.82 5.53 -19.45
N PHE A 580 -5.88 4.73 -18.90
CA PHE A 580 -4.81 5.16 -17.97
C PHE A 580 -3.44 4.50 -18.24
N ILE A 581 -3.05 4.38 -19.50
CA ILE A 581 -1.65 4.12 -19.91
C ILE A 581 -1.26 5.16 -20.97
N ASP A 582 -0.91 6.36 -20.49
CA ASP A 582 0.01 7.27 -21.19
C ASP A 582 1.44 6.85 -20.82
N ASP A 583 1.89 5.69 -21.30
CA ASP A 583 3.22 5.14 -21.07
C ASP A 583 3.88 4.84 -22.43
N GLU A 584 4.74 5.75 -22.90
CA GLU A 584 5.27 5.78 -24.28
C GLU A 584 6.24 4.62 -24.60
N ASP A 585 6.64 3.82 -23.60
CA ASP A 585 7.63 2.72 -23.74
C ASP A 585 7.02 1.36 -24.16
N LEU A 586 5.72 1.26 -24.45
CA LEU A 586 5.07 0.04 -24.97
C LEU A 586 4.60 0.18 -26.43
N ASP A 587 5.49 -0.15 -27.38
CA ASP A 587 5.20 -0.25 -28.82
C ASP A 587 4.36 -1.50 -29.17
N LEU A 588 3.14 -1.55 -28.62
CA LEU A 588 2.12 -2.58 -28.88
C LEU A 588 0.80 -1.90 -29.23
N PRO A 589 0.32 -2.00 -30.49
CA PRO A 589 -0.92 -1.35 -30.92
C PRO A 589 -2.15 -2.07 -30.36
N LEU A 590 -2.55 -1.72 -29.14
CA LEU A 590 -3.83 -2.09 -28.53
C LEU A 590 -5.00 -1.45 -29.31
N LYS A 591 -5.37 -2.06 -30.42
CA LYS A 591 -6.66 -1.82 -31.08
C LYS A 591 -7.76 -2.04 -30.04
N LYS A 592 -8.74 -1.12 -29.99
CA LYS A 592 -10.02 -1.37 -29.28
C LYS A 592 -10.79 -2.47 -30.03
N GLU A 593 -10.46 -3.73 -29.75
CA GLU A 593 -11.17 -4.89 -30.29
C GLU A 593 -12.61 -4.89 -29.77
N LYS A 594 -13.55 -5.27 -30.65
CA LYS A 594 -14.97 -5.33 -30.28
C LYS A 594 -15.19 -6.49 -29.33
N SER A 595 -16.04 -6.29 -28.31
CA SER A 595 -16.41 -7.33 -27.35
C SER A 595 -17.19 -8.46 -28.03
N LEU A 596 -16.53 -9.60 -28.23
CA LEU A 596 -17.01 -10.86 -28.79
C LEU A 596 -17.88 -11.67 -27.82
N ILE A 597 -18.93 -12.36 -28.30
CA ILE A 597 -19.44 -13.57 -27.65
C ILE A 597 -19.24 -14.75 -28.60
N VAL A 598 -18.42 -15.72 -28.16
CA VAL A 598 -18.05 -16.88 -28.96
C VAL A 598 -18.84 -18.09 -28.47
N THR A 599 -19.65 -18.68 -29.34
CA THR A 599 -20.48 -19.84 -29.01
C THR A 599 -20.08 -21.08 -29.81
N ARG A 600 -20.38 -22.27 -29.29
CA ARG A 600 -20.27 -23.54 -30.02
C ARG A 600 -21.59 -24.31 -29.97
N GLN A 601 -22.03 -24.86 -31.10
CA GLN A 601 -23.09 -25.86 -31.16
C GLN A 601 -22.69 -26.98 -32.14
N GLY A 602 -22.51 -28.19 -31.62
CA GLY A 602 -21.88 -29.30 -32.33
C GLY A 602 -20.46 -28.94 -32.79
N LYS A 603 -20.26 -28.90 -34.11
CA LYS A 603 -19.01 -28.48 -34.76
C LYS A 603 -19.01 -27.01 -35.21
N LYS A 604 -20.15 -26.32 -35.14
CA LYS A 604 -20.33 -24.95 -35.60
C LYS A 604 -19.95 -23.96 -34.49
N TYR A 605 -19.23 -22.91 -34.87
CA TYR A 605 -18.98 -21.75 -34.02
C TYR A 605 -19.67 -20.51 -34.60
N THR A 606 -20.17 -19.66 -33.73
CA THR A 606 -20.83 -18.39 -34.10
C THR A 606 -20.34 -17.27 -33.18
N TYR A 607 -19.99 -16.13 -33.79
CA TYR A 607 -19.76 -14.86 -33.09
C TYR A 607 -21.08 -14.07 -33.00
N TYR A 608 -21.40 -13.61 -31.79
CA TYR A 608 -22.48 -12.66 -31.50
C TYR A 608 -21.90 -11.36 -30.91
N ASP A 609 -22.65 -10.27 -30.99
CA ASP A 609 -22.41 -9.06 -30.18
C ASP A 609 -22.91 -9.26 -28.73
N ILE A 610 -22.67 -8.28 -27.86
CA ILE A 610 -23.10 -8.34 -26.46
C ILE A 610 -24.64 -8.35 -26.26
N ASN A 611 -25.41 -8.00 -27.29
CA ASN A 611 -26.87 -7.97 -27.30
C ASN A 611 -27.49 -9.23 -27.94
N GLY A 612 -26.65 -10.20 -28.35
CA GLY A 612 -27.09 -11.43 -29.02
C GLY A 612 -27.32 -11.30 -30.54
N SER A 613 -26.96 -10.18 -31.15
CA SER A 613 -26.98 -10.00 -32.62
C SER A 613 -25.92 -10.89 -33.27
N GLU A 614 -26.28 -11.67 -34.28
CA GLU A 614 -25.30 -12.51 -35.00
C GLU A 614 -24.34 -11.63 -35.82
N ILE A 615 -23.03 -11.85 -35.64
CA ILE A 615 -21.96 -11.18 -36.40
C ILE A 615 -21.43 -12.10 -37.51
N GLN A 616 -21.19 -13.37 -37.18
CA GLN A 616 -20.62 -14.34 -38.13
C GLN A 616 -20.92 -15.78 -37.67
N THR A 617 -21.62 -16.53 -38.51
CA THR A 617 -21.79 -17.99 -38.40
C THR A 617 -20.68 -18.78 -39.09
N ASP A 618 -20.54 -20.05 -38.70
CA ASP A 618 -19.59 -21.03 -39.28
C ASP A 618 -18.13 -20.55 -39.24
N VAL A 619 -17.74 -19.91 -38.13
CA VAL A 619 -16.37 -19.42 -37.91
C VAL A 619 -15.38 -20.59 -38.02
N PRO A 620 -14.34 -20.51 -38.87
CA PRO A 620 -13.41 -21.62 -39.08
C PRO A 620 -12.68 -22.02 -37.80
N MET A 621 -12.59 -23.33 -37.54
CA MET A 621 -11.86 -23.90 -36.38
C MET A 621 -10.42 -23.36 -36.28
N ALA A 622 -9.75 -23.14 -37.41
CA ALA A 622 -8.39 -22.59 -37.44
C ALA A 622 -8.33 -21.13 -36.93
N GLU A 623 -9.38 -20.33 -37.08
CA GLU A 623 -9.45 -18.99 -36.47
C GLU A 623 -9.72 -19.08 -34.97
N ILE A 624 -10.69 -19.92 -34.57
CA ILE A 624 -11.04 -20.18 -33.17
C ILE A 624 -9.82 -20.66 -32.38
N GLN A 625 -9.06 -21.62 -32.93
CA GLN A 625 -7.85 -22.15 -32.31
C GLN A 625 -6.70 -21.13 -32.30
N ARG A 626 -6.56 -20.29 -33.34
CA ARG A 626 -5.55 -19.21 -33.39
C ARG A 626 -5.80 -18.08 -32.39
N LYS A 627 -7.08 -17.74 -32.13
CA LYS A 627 -7.46 -16.68 -31.18
C LYS A 627 -7.56 -17.19 -29.74
N TYR A 628 -8.20 -18.35 -29.53
CA TYR A 628 -8.64 -18.80 -28.20
C TYR A 628 -8.08 -20.17 -27.78
N GLY A 629 -7.14 -20.74 -28.54
CA GLY A 629 -6.68 -22.13 -28.36
C GLY A 629 -6.11 -22.48 -26.98
N SER A 630 -5.54 -21.51 -26.26
CA SER A 630 -5.15 -21.64 -24.85
C SER A 630 -6.35 -21.59 -23.90
N ASN A 631 -7.26 -20.65 -24.14
CA ASN A 631 -8.34 -20.31 -23.22
C ASN A 631 -9.49 -21.35 -23.28
N LEU A 632 -9.66 -22.00 -24.42
CA LEU A 632 -10.60 -23.11 -24.65
C LEU A 632 -10.28 -24.40 -23.85
N MET A 633 -9.19 -24.44 -23.08
CA MET A 633 -8.87 -25.55 -22.17
C MET A 633 -9.13 -25.23 -20.69
N HIS A 634 -9.49 -23.99 -20.35
CA HIS A 634 -9.74 -23.56 -18.97
C HIS A 634 -11.23 -23.29 -18.72
N PHE A 635 -12.01 -24.37 -18.63
CA PHE A 635 -13.41 -24.34 -18.19
C PHE A 635 -13.54 -24.93 -16.80
N THR A 636 -14.21 -24.22 -15.89
CA THR A 636 -14.59 -24.74 -14.56
C THR A 636 -15.99 -25.34 -14.63
N ASP A 637 -16.15 -26.58 -14.16
CA ASP A 637 -17.43 -27.30 -14.24
C ASP A 637 -18.49 -26.80 -13.25
N SER A 638 -18.15 -25.88 -12.34
CA SER A 638 -19.06 -25.34 -11.33
C SER A 638 -18.59 -23.98 -10.78
N ASN A 639 -19.50 -23.27 -10.11
CA ASN A 639 -19.20 -22.11 -9.27
C ASN A 639 -18.48 -22.46 -7.95
N GLU A 640 -18.07 -23.72 -7.73
CA GLU A 640 -17.49 -24.20 -6.46
C GLU A 640 -15.95 -24.20 -6.45
N HIS A 641 -15.33 -23.72 -7.53
CA HIS A 641 -13.89 -23.48 -7.57
C HIS A 641 -13.51 -22.14 -6.90
N TYR A 642 -12.21 -21.83 -6.85
CA TYR A 642 -11.66 -20.72 -6.05
C TYR A 642 -12.18 -19.32 -6.44
N ASP A 643 -12.75 -19.18 -7.64
CA ASP A 643 -12.98 -17.90 -8.33
C ASP A 643 -14.10 -17.02 -7.73
N PHE A 644 -14.88 -17.53 -6.76
CA PHE A 644 -16.12 -16.89 -6.28
C PHE A 644 -16.24 -16.74 -4.74
N ASP A 645 -15.25 -17.19 -3.96
CA ASP A 645 -15.26 -17.18 -2.48
C ASP A 645 -16.61 -17.56 -1.83
N LEU A 646 -17.22 -18.66 -2.30
CA LEU A 646 -18.55 -19.10 -1.88
C LEU A 646 -18.52 -19.68 -0.46
N LYS A 647 -19.04 -18.92 0.50
CA LYS A 647 -19.28 -19.40 1.86
C LYS A 647 -20.46 -20.38 1.82
N GLN A 648 -20.32 -21.53 2.48
CA GLN A 648 -21.30 -22.64 2.46
C GLN A 648 -21.20 -23.45 3.76
N LYS A 649 -22.18 -24.33 3.99
CA LYS A 649 -22.30 -25.16 5.21
C LYS A 649 -20.98 -25.77 5.69
N GLY A 650 -20.77 -25.74 7.01
CA GLY A 650 -19.54 -26.21 7.67
C GLY A 650 -18.44 -25.13 7.70
N GLY A 651 -18.82 -23.86 7.60
CA GLY A 651 -17.91 -22.75 7.36
C GLY A 651 -16.82 -22.59 8.41
N LEU A 652 -17.16 -22.76 9.69
CA LEU A 652 -16.23 -22.66 10.82
C LEU A 652 -15.14 -23.74 10.80
N GLN A 653 -15.39 -24.92 10.22
CA GLN A 653 -14.36 -25.94 10.06
C GLN A 653 -13.32 -25.50 9.02
N LYS A 654 -13.76 -25.00 7.86
CA LYS A 654 -12.86 -24.45 6.83
C LYS A 654 -12.01 -23.30 7.39
N ILE A 655 -12.62 -22.38 8.15
CA ILE A 655 -11.91 -21.26 8.81
C ILE A 655 -10.79 -21.78 9.72
N LYS A 656 -11.02 -22.85 10.49
CA LYS A 656 -9.99 -23.45 11.36
C LYS A 656 -8.88 -24.10 10.54
N GLU A 657 -9.22 -24.92 9.54
CA GLU A 657 -8.26 -25.59 8.65
C GLU A 657 -7.38 -24.59 7.87
N GLU A 658 -7.97 -23.50 7.38
CA GLU A 658 -7.26 -22.42 6.68
C GLU A 658 -6.34 -21.64 7.63
N ASN A 659 -6.82 -21.27 8.82
CA ASN A 659 -5.99 -20.58 9.82
C ASN A 659 -4.85 -21.48 10.34
N ASP A 660 -5.08 -22.77 10.59
CA ASP A 660 -4.02 -23.69 10.99
C ASP A 660 -2.99 -23.88 9.88
N ARG A 661 -3.42 -23.93 8.61
CA ARG A 661 -2.53 -23.91 7.45
C ARG A 661 -1.73 -22.60 7.35
N ILE A 662 -2.34 -21.44 7.59
CA ILE A 662 -1.69 -20.12 7.59
C ILE A 662 -0.67 -20.03 8.74
N ASN A 663 -1.06 -20.43 9.96
CA ASN A 663 -0.16 -20.52 11.12
C ASN A 663 1.03 -21.45 10.84
N HIS A 664 0.79 -22.60 10.22
CA HIS A 664 1.84 -23.54 9.83
C HIS A 664 2.76 -22.99 8.72
N LEU A 665 2.24 -22.16 7.80
CA LEU A 665 3.02 -21.45 6.80
C LEU A 665 3.88 -20.33 7.40
N TYR A 666 3.37 -19.56 8.37
CA TYR A 666 4.18 -18.60 9.12
C TYR A 666 5.29 -19.30 9.92
N LEU A 667 5.00 -20.43 10.58
CA LEU A 667 6.00 -21.25 11.27
C LEU A 667 7.05 -21.84 10.31
N LYS A 668 6.68 -22.12 9.06
CA LYS A 668 7.59 -22.51 7.96
C LYS A 668 8.21 -21.33 7.21
N GLY A 669 7.90 -20.09 7.57
CA GLY A 669 8.42 -18.86 6.96
C GLY A 669 9.93 -18.63 7.14
N LYS A 670 10.63 -19.54 7.84
CA LYS A 670 12.09 -19.59 7.98
C LYS A 670 12.79 -20.02 6.70
N ASN A 671 12.61 -19.24 5.63
CA ASN A 671 13.50 -19.10 4.45
C ASN A 671 12.98 -17.99 3.51
N ARG A 672 13.01 -16.73 3.98
CA ARG A 672 12.98 -15.54 3.11
C ARG A 672 14.16 -14.63 3.45
N PHE A 673 15.25 -14.79 2.72
CA PHE A 673 16.39 -13.87 2.62
C PHE A 673 16.97 -13.91 1.21
#